data_AF-A0A0F8W292-F1
#
_entry.id   AF-A0A0F8W292-F1
#
_cell.length_a   1.000
_cell.length_b   1.000
_cell.length_c   1.000
_cell.angle_alpha   90.00
_cell.angle_beta   90.00
_cell.angle_gamma   90.00
#
_symmetry.space_group_name_H-M   'P 1'
#
loop_
_entity.id
_entity.type
_entity.pdbx_description
1 polymer ?
#
loop_
_entity_poly.entity_id
_entity_poly.type
_entity_poly.pdbx_seq_one_letter_code
_entity_poly.pdbx_strand_id
1 'polypeptide(L)'
;MEKNNKIIAFLLVLCIIPNLSKQFFNGKNNSLKVEKSSINISTVWDLTGVSIQINNLEPSKSWNKIASDNEWCFGNGTWNNPYIIENISINSLGLLNSIEIKNSNDFFIIRNSLLYNSSYNSIALLNTTNGRIIYNNLSGLGSRGITFDYSNNNTMIGNIVTNNGYGIYLSNSRTNTFIQNKIKFNNYHGIYSYLSDNNTFLLNNISYNGFGGLFINGGDYNNISYNTIKFNQENGIDLYSYFNPANFNFVMQNNVSYNQYSGMQITGHNNYILKNSVNFNLRIGILLLGDSQNIVENNTCNSNSESGLRVQSSSNNNLTMNYLANNKKWAIELIDTSENNTITQNVMVGSDIGFPFGSVSSMSSQSIDTTNLVNGKKVYYYTHEIGLNPNNFTNSGQTILVNCSGSNIVNAGGIGLYYSNNNSVYENDFSSRYYGIFIYESNYNNITNNSGYGNSRGIMVQDSLNNSLSNNSILESTEFGIYIIDSLYTKVTGNKLRGCGFGLDAEISIYSELASQEFDLTNTVNGGIFYYYKNRSNLGTDNFSNAGQIILLNCSYADIKGINASVTLYYSDYVTISYVNISLYFNYGIYLYESNYANITSVIVSNSSIGIYLRSSYFNKIVSSTIYNSTGTGAWEFFHSRTIGTGVLISSSMDNVIINNSIFLNIGYGLHIRNGDRTGVYDNNIIENKEGGIFIEYSNDIAISKNRIDENIGVGVTFRGSDLNNLRSNSIKNNHKSGVFLIASDDNQFFMNIFQSNTYGIYLTYSATNNLVYNNSFFENVIQDAYEEFLNTQWDDGLIGNSWTNYIGKDINDDGIGDSAYYFDRSVDNYPLWWDAPKFEILNPHIGDFFGIYSPEFSLNITEGTASSVKYSFNNETTSYSSSINGFVDQDRWDLFGSGEINILFSVNDSRGVAAETKRVSIIKDIESPNITILSPDAFQVFNSTPPHFILEIVDTYLFMLTYTVNNQTPASHNIITILDLYSKIYTCHINLDTQFWDGLPNGEIIIKFYANDTVGNREFKEITIIKNVTDTTEAPSDTSSASISAFPIFPVLGFMFIASIFYYYSKKVTTTKNNSISSFFL
;
A
#
# COMPACT_ATOMS: atom_id res chain seq x y z
N MET A 1 -7.11 -35.77 51.88
CA MET A 1 -8.55 -35.95 51.53
C MET A 1 -9.12 -34.79 50.72
N GLU A 2 -8.76 -33.51 50.96
CA GLU A 2 -9.21 -32.38 50.11
C GLU A 2 -8.69 -32.39 48.66
N LYS A 3 -7.47 -32.93 48.41
CA LYS A 3 -6.91 -33.08 47.05
C LYS A 3 -7.72 -34.05 46.17
N ASN A 4 -8.33 -35.08 46.77
CA ASN A 4 -9.15 -36.07 46.04
C ASN A 4 -10.57 -35.58 45.78
N ASN A 5 -11.15 -34.75 46.66
CA ASN A 5 -12.51 -34.23 46.48
C ASN A 5 -12.62 -33.19 45.35
N LYS A 6 -11.54 -32.44 45.04
CA LYS A 6 -11.52 -31.50 43.89
C LYS A 6 -11.27 -32.20 42.55
N ILE A 7 -10.49 -33.28 42.52
CA ILE A 7 -10.33 -34.14 41.32
C ILE A 7 -11.65 -34.86 40.99
N ILE A 8 -12.41 -35.28 42.00
CA ILE A 8 -13.75 -35.89 41.80
C ILE A 8 -14.77 -34.85 41.29
N ALA A 9 -14.75 -33.62 41.80
CA ALA A 9 -15.57 -32.53 41.25
C ALA A 9 -15.19 -32.17 39.80
N PHE A 10 -13.90 -32.25 39.44
CA PHE A 10 -13.38 -32.03 38.09
C PHE A 10 -13.72 -33.18 37.11
N LEU A 11 -13.68 -34.43 37.58
CA LEU A 11 -14.17 -35.61 36.83
C LEU A 11 -15.70 -35.56 36.62
N LEU A 12 -16.45 -35.03 37.59
CA LEU A 12 -17.88 -34.75 37.43
C LEU A 12 -18.15 -33.68 36.36
N VAL A 13 -17.34 -32.62 36.27
CA VAL A 13 -17.45 -31.60 35.20
C VAL A 13 -17.14 -32.20 33.81
N LEU A 14 -16.13 -33.07 33.70
CA LEU A 14 -15.81 -33.82 32.46
C LEU A 14 -16.94 -34.77 32.02
N CYS A 15 -17.71 -35.34 32.95
CA CYS A 15 -18.85 -36.22 32.64
C CYS A 15 -20.15 -35.48 32.26
N ILE A 16 -20.30 -34.21 32.66
CA ILE A 16 -21.53 -33.44 32.43
C ILE A 16 -21.46 -32.63 31.12
N ILE A 17 -20.27 -32.17 30.68
CA ILE A 17 -20.12 -31.34 29.47
C ILE A 17 -20.49 -32.07 28.16
N PRO A 18 -20.18 -33.37 27.93
CA PRO A 18 -20.68 -34.08 26.74
C PRO A 18 -22.20 -34.24 26.72
N ASN A 19 -22.85 -34.21 27.90
CA ASN A 19 -24.31 -34.31 28.01
C ASN A 19 -25.00 -32.95 27.85
N LEU A 20 -24.37 -31.85 28.26
CA LEU A 20 -24.80 -30.48 27.92
C LEU A 20 -24.66 -30.20 26.42
N SER A 21 -23.57 -30.63 25.79
CA SER A 21 -23.43 -30.52 24.32
C SER A 21 -24.46 -31.38 23.58
N LYS A 22 -24.75 -32.61 24.03
CA LYS A 22 -25.83 -33.43 23.46
C LYS A 22 -27.23 -32.84 23.65
N GLN A 23 -27.52 -32.14 24.76
CA GLN A 23 -28.80 -31.44 24.92
C GLN A 23 -28.97 -30.25 23.96
N PHE A 24 -27.87 -29.60 23.53
CA PHE A 24 -27.91 -28.56 22.50
C PHE A 24 -27.96 -29.12 21.05
N PHE A 25 -27.54 -30.37 20.82
CA PHE A 25 -27.47 -30.98 19.48
C PHE A 25 -28.63 -31.94 19.11
N ASN A 26 -29.52 -32.32 20.05
CA ASN A 26 -30.68 -33.20 19.77
C ASN A 26 -31.98 -32.44 19.44
N GLY A 27 -31.87 -31.30 18.75
CA GLY A 27 -33.00 -30.64 18.08
C GLY A 27 -32.81 -30.74 16.57
N LYS A 28 -33.68 -31.50 15.89
CA LYS A 28 -33.79 -31.54 14.42
C LYS A 28 -33.58 -30.15 13.80
N ASN A 29 -32.72 -30.07 12.78
CA ASN A 29 -32.63 -29.04 11.74
C ASN A 29 -33.72 -27.96 11.77
N ASN A 30 -33.63 -27.05 12.73
CA ASN A 30 -34.15 -25.72 12.59
C ASN A 30 -32.90 -24.85 12.58
N SER A 31 -32.47 -24.49 11.37
CA SER A 31 -31.71 -23.26 11.18
C SER A 31 -32.42 -22.17 11.98
N LEU A 32 -31.88 -21.79 13.14
CA LEU A 32 -32.13 -20.47 13.67
C LEU A 32 -31.56 -19.55 12.60
N LYS A 33 -32.45 -19.10 11.71
CA LYS A 33 -32.21 -17.92 10.89
C LYS A 33 -31.73 -16.87 11.88
N VAL A 34 -30.44 -16.60 11.85
CA VAL A 34 -29.90 -15.33 12.32
C VAL A 34 -30.55 -14.31 11.40
N GLU A 35 -31.73 -13.85 11.77
CA GLU A 35 -32.23 -12.61 11.23
C GLU A 35 -31.13 -11.59 11.48
N LYS A 36 -30.71 -10.90 10.41
CA LYS A 36 -30.12 -9.58 10.54
C LYS A 36 -31.11 -8.78 11.38
N SER A 37 -30.94 -8.75 12.70
CA SER A 37 -31.64 -7.81 13.54
C SER A 37 -30.97 -6.45 13.29
N SER A 38 -31.42 -5.79 12.23
CA SER A 38 -31.72 -4.37 12.37
C SER A 38 -32.49 -4.24 13.68
N ILE A 39 -31.87 -3.58 14.67
CA ILE A 39 -32.48 -3.26 15.96
C ILE A 39 -33.91 -2.78 15.68
N ASN A 40 -34.90 -3.40 16.30
CA ASN A 40 -36.28 -2.98 16.13
C ASN A 40 -36.44 -1.64 16.86
N ILE A 41 -36.48 -0.53 16.10
CA ILE A 41 -36.32 0.87 16.59
C ILE A 41 -37.52 1.34 17.43
N SER A 42 -38.55 0.53 17.66
CA SER A 42 -39.78 1.01 18.31
C SER A 42 -39.71 1.22 19.83
N THR A 43 -38.64 0.78 20.53
CA THR A 43 -38.49 0.95 22.00
C THR A 43 -37.02 1.01 22.49
N VAL A 44 -36.19 1.89 21.92
CA VAL A 44 -34.80 2.12 22.42
C VAL A 44 -34.73 3.46 23.15
N TRP A 45 -34.17 3.47 24.36
CA TRP A 45 -33.91 4.72 25.09
C TRP A 45 -32.61 5.34 24.59
N ASP A 46 -32.69 6.48 23.90
CA ASP A 46 -31.52 7.27 23.51
C ASP A 46 -31.04 8.14 24.68
N LEU A 47 -29.84 7.84 25.15
CA LEU A 47 -29.18 8.48 26.28
C LEU A 47 -27.86 9.12 25.80
N THR A 48 -27.85 9.68 24.59
CA THR A 48 -26.72 10.43 24.03
C THR A 48 -26.24 11.54 24.98
N GLY A 49 -24.94 11.58 25.25
CA GLY A 49 -24.31 12.52 26.17
C GLY A 49 -24.48 12.17 27.66
N VAL A 50 -25.11 11.05 28.00
CA VAL A 50 -25.29 10.59 29.39
C VAL A 50 -24.18 9.63 29.80
N SER A 51 -23.74 9.75 31.06
CA SER A 51 -22.91 8.77 31.75
C SER A 51 -23.68 8.23 32.95
N ILE A 52 -24.02 6.94 32.93
CA ILE A 52 -24.74 6.29 34.03
C ILE A 52 -23.73 5.96 35.13
N GLN A 53 -23.86 6.58 36.30
CA GLN A 53 -22.99 6.36 37.44
C GLN A 53 -23.77 5.79 38.62
N ILE A 54 -23.43 4.57 39.03
CA ILE A 54 -24.01 3.90 40.18
C ILE A 54 -22.91 3.64 41.21
N ASN A 55 -23.10 4.10 42.44
CA ASN A 55 -22.20 3.83 43.56
C ASN A 55 -23.03 3.58 44.83
N ASN A 56 -23.03 2.34 45.32
CA ASN A 56 -23.83 1.97 46.49
C ASN A 56 -23.33 2.58 47.81
N LEU A 57 -22.15 3.22 47.83
CA LEU A 57 -21.69 4.02 48.97
C LEU A 57 -22.22 5.47 48.94
N GLU A 58 -22.82 5.91 47.84
CA GLU A 58 -23.40 7.25 47.66
C GLU A 58 -24.92 7.14 47.54
N PRO A 59 -25.72 7.53 48.55
CA PRO A 59 -27.17 7.39 48.52
C PRO A 59 -27.84 8.03 47.28
N SER A 60 -27.32 9.17 46.82
CA SER A 60 -27.79 9.90 45.64
C SER A 60 -27.48 9.22 44.30
N LYS A 61 -26.55 8.25 44.28
CA LYS A 61 -26.18 7.44 43.11
C LYS A 61 -26.38 5.94 43.36
N SER A 62 -27.16 5.57 44.37
CA SER A 62 -27.48 4.17 44.66
C SER A 62 -28.42 3.60 43.59
N TRP A 63 -28.41 2.27 43.41
CA TRP A 63 -29.33 1.62 42.48
C TRP A 63 -30.80 1.98 42.72
N ASN A 64 -31.25 1.98 43.97
CA ASN A 64 -32.62 2.38 44.33
C ASN A 64 -32.96 3.78 43.80
N LYS A 65 -32.01 4.72 43.92
CA LYS A 65 -32.20 6.10 43.46
C LYS A 65 -32.22 6.20 41.94
N ILE A 66 -31.29 5.52 41.26
CA ILE A 66 -31.27 5.52 39.79
C ILE A 66 -32.52 4.86 39.22
N ALA A 67 -32.97 3.73 39.79
CA ALA A 67 -34.17 3.03 39.36
C ALA A 67 -35.46 3.78 39.69
N SER A 68 -35.50 4.58 40.78
CA SER A 68 -36.67 5.42 41.07
C SER A 68 -36.78 6.63 40.14
N ASP A 69 -35.64 7.15 39.71
CA ASP A 69 -35.57 8.40 38.94
C ASP A 69 -35.66 8.18 37.42
N ASN A 70 -35.47 6.95 36.94
CA ASN A 70 -35.32 6.67 35.52
C ASN A 70 -36.13 5.45 35.07
N GLU A 71 -37.06 5.64 34.14
CA GLU A 71 -37.92 4.56 33.62
C GLU A 71 -37.16 3.46 32.86
N TRP A 72 -35.97 3.77 32.35
CA TRP A 72 -35.10 2.81 31.65
C TRP A 72 -34.32 1.88 32.60
N CYS A 73 -34.43 2.07 33.91
CA CYS A 73 -33.81 1.24 34.94
C CYS A 73 -34.86 0.77 35.96
N PHE A 74 -35.05 -0.53 36.14
CA PHE A 74 -36.08 -1.07 37.04
C PHE A 74 -35.60 -2.32 37.79
N GLY A 75 -36.33 -2.77 38.80
CA GLY A 75 -35.98 -3.91 39.66
C GLY A 75 -35.68 -3.51 41.10
N ASN A 76 -35.26 -4.47 41.94
CA ASN A 76 -34.95 -4.21 43.35
C ASN A 76 -33.62 -4.82 43.84
N GLY A 77 -32.79 -5.31 42.91
CA GLY A 77 -31.45 -5.82 43.23
C GLY A 77 -31.40 -7.22 43.83
N THR A 78 -32.53 -7.93 43.93
CA THR A 78 -32.56 -9.33 44.41
C THR A 78 -32.37 -10.33 43.26
N TRP A 79 -31.95 -11.56 43.55
CA TRP A 79 -31.77 -12.61 42.52
C TRP A 79 -33.02 -12.83 41.64
N ASN A 80 -34.21 -12.81 42.27
CA ASN A 80 -35.49 -12.99 41.57
C ASN A 80 -35.98 -11.72 40.86
N ASN A 81 -35.46 -10.55 41.23
CA ASN A 81 -35.85 -9.27 40.66
C ASN A 81 -34.62 -8.32 40.59
N PRO A 82 -33.65 -8.62 39.73
CA PRO A 82 -32.41 -7.85 39.64
C PRO A 82 -32.69 -6.44 39.12
N TYR A 83 -31.78 -5.49 39.36
CA TYR A 83 -31.81 -4.23 38.62
C TYR A 83 -31.53 -4.50 37.13
N ILE A 84 -32.31 -3.90 36.24
CA ILE A 84 -32.23 -4.13 34.79
C ILE A 84 -32.04 -2.78 34.10
N ILE A 85 -30.95 -2.68 33.33
CA ILE A 85 -30.71 -1.64 32.33
C ILE A 85 -30.80 -2.34 30.96
N GLU A 86 -31.77 -1.96 30.13
CA GLU A 86 -31.98 -2.63 28.85
C GLU A 86 -32.43 -1.72 27.71
N ASN A 87 -32.10 -2.13 26.49
CA ASN A 87 -32.50 -1.47 25.25
C ASN A 87 -32.14 0.03 25.25
N ILE A 88 -30.95 0.37 25.72
CA ILE A 88 -30.46 1.75 25.71
C ILE A 88 -29.40 1.96 24.62
N SER A 89 -29.30 3.19 24.11
CA SER A 89 -28.23 3.65 23.23
C SER A 89 -27.52 4.84 23.86
N ILE A 90 -26.22 4.72 24.14
CA ILE A 90 -25.39 5.82 24.65
C ILE A 90 -24.29 6.12 23.63
N ASN A 91 -24.38 7.30 23.00
CA ASN A 91 -23.22 7.97 22.43
C ASN A 91 -22.58 8.83 23.52
N SER A 92 -21.43 8.43 24.05
CA SER A 92 -20.80 9.12 25.17
C SER A 92 -20.14 10.45 24.80
N LEU A 93 -20.00 10.81 23.51
CA LEU A 93 -19.41 12.09 23.06
C LEU A 93 -18.06 12.41 23.73
N GLY A 94 -17.23 11.39 23.98
CA GLY A 94 -15.93 11.55 24.63
C GLY A 94 -15.95 11.58 26.17
N LEU A 95 -17.09 11.37 26.83
CA LEU A 95 -17.14 11.14 28.28
C LEU A 95 -16.35 9.89 28.67
N LEU A 96 -15.78 9.89 29.89
CA LEU A 96 -14.90 8.82 30.39
C LEU A 96 -15.56 7.44 30.30
N ASN A 97 -16.71 7.24 30.97
CA ASN A 97 -17.40 5.97 31.02
C ASN A 97 -18.86 6.10 30.54
N SER A 98 -19.37 5.17 29.72
CA SER A 98 -20.82 5.15 29.38
C SER A 98 -21.65 4.66 30.57
N ILE A 99 -21.24 3.54 31.17
CA ILE A 99 -21.84 2.99 32.40
C ILE A 99 -20.71 2.69 33.39
N GLU A 100 -20.84 3.17 34.61
CA GLU A 100 -19.94 2.88 35.73
C GLU A 100 -20.74 2.40 36.94
N ILE A 101 -20.43 1.20 37.44
CA ILE A 101 -21.01 0.62 38.65
C ILE A 101 -19.91 0.34 39.66
N LYS A 102 -20.05 0.91 40.85
CA LYS A 102 -19.08 0.87 41.95
C LYS A 102 -19.68 0.26 43.21
N ASN A 103 -18.90 -0.57 43.89
CA ASN A 103 -19.19 -1.08 45.25
C ASN A 103 -20.55 -1.79 45.40
N SER A 104 -20.99 -2.53 44.37
CA SER A 104 -22.33 -3.13 44.35
C SER A 104 -22.28 -4.65 44.51
N ASN A 105 -23.07 -5.15 45.45
CA ASN A 105 -23.31 -6.59 45.63
C ASN A 105 -24.72 -7.01 45.17
N ASP A 106 -25.50 -6.07 44.66
CA ASP A 106 -26.87 -6.31 44.18
C ASP A 106 -26.83 -7.12 42.88
N PHE A 107 -27.89 -7.87 42.63
CA PHE A 107 -28.06 -8.54 41.35
C PHE A 107 -28.48 -7.52 40.29
N PHE A 108 -27.75 -7.45 39.17
CA PHE A 108 -28.09 -6.56 38.07
C PHE A 108 -27.86 -7.17 36.69
N ILE A 109 -28.57 -6.65 35.69
CA ILE A 109 -28.49 -7.06 34.28
C ILE A 109 -28.35 -5.81 33.41
N ILE A 110 -27.33 -5.77 32.55
CA ILE A 110 -27.21 -4.81 31.45
C ILE A 110 -27.37 -5.59 30.15
N ARG A 111 -28.41 -5.31 29.35
CA ARG A 111 -28.65 -6.08 28.12
C ARG A 111 -29.14 -5.30 26.91
N ASN A 112 -28.90 -5.88 25.73
CA ASN A 112 -29.41 -5.38 24.45
C ASN A 112 -29.12 -3.89 24.19
N SER A 113 -27.97 -3.40 24.65
CA SER A 113 -27.64 -1.97 24.61
C SER A 113 -26.50 -1.67 23.63
N LEU A 114 -26.51 -0.46 23.06
CA LEU A 114 -25.47 0.06 22.16
C LEU A 114 -24.69 1.18 22.86
N LEU A 115 -23.43 0.97 23.19
CA LEU A 115 -22.60 1.93 23.91
C LEU A 115 -21.39 2.30 23.05
N TYR A 116 -21.23 3.58 22.72
CA TYR A 116 -20.17 4.01 21.81
C TYR A 116 -19.61 5.40 22.10
N ASN A 117 -18.42 5.67 21.56
CA ASN A 117 -17.67 6.93 21.69
C ASN A 117 -17.33 7.36 23.14
N SER A 118 -17.16 6.41 24.07
CA SER A 118 -16.55 6.68 25.39
C SER A 118 -15.04 6.91 25.24
N SER A 119 -14.44 7.81 26.03
CA SER A 119 -12.98 8.07 26.01
C SER A 119 -12.17 7.12 26.90
N TYR A 120 -12.81 6.39 27.83
CA TYR A 120 -12.13 5.40 28.68
C TYR A 120 -12.79 4.01 28.67
N ASN A 121 -13.94 3.80 29.34
CA ASN A 121 -14.66 2.51 29.31
C ASN A 121 -16.07 2.63 28.72
N SER A 122 -16.54 1.65 27.94
CA SER A 122 -17.99 1.58 27.68
C SER A 122 -18.74 1.13 28.93
N ILE A 123 -18.25 0.07 29.59
CA ILE A 123 -18.77 -0.39 30.89
C ILE A 123 -17.62 -0.55 31.88
N ALA A 124 -17.74 0.02 33.07
CA ALA A 124 -16.79 -0.15 34.17
C ALA A 124 -17.47 -0.78 35.39
N LEU A 125 -17.03 -1.98 35.77
CA LEU A 125 -17.43 -2.68 36.99
C LEU A 125 -16.28 -2.65 37.98
N LEU A 126 -16.48 -1.95 39.10
CA LEU A 126 -15.43 -1.64 40.07
C LEU A 126 -15.88 -2.07 41.48
N ASN A 127 -15.22 -3.09 42.04
CA ASN A 127 -15.62 -3.73 43.29
C ASN A 127 -17.10 -4.17 43.26
N THR A 128 -17.48 -4.97 42.27
CA THR A 128 -18.86 -5.43 42.06
C THR A 128 -18.99 -6.95 42.02
N THR A 129 -20.17 -7.46 42.34
CA THR A 129 -20.53 -8.87 42.18
C THR A 129 -21.96 -9.04 41.67
N ASN A 130 -22.28 -10.24 41.18
CA ASN A 130 -23.62 -10.65 40.76
C ASN A 130 -24.17 -9.92 39.51
N GLY A 131 -23.32 -9.25 38.76
CA GLY A 131 -23.66 -8.56 37.51
C GLY A 131 -23.77 -9.50 36.32
N ARG A 132 -24.73 -9.22 35.42
CA ARG A 132 -24.89 -9.92 34.13
C ARG A 132 -24.88 -8.93 32.97
N ILE A 133 -23.99 -9.12 32.01
CA ILE A 133 -23.83 -8.24 30.84
C ILE A 133 -24.11 -9.06 29.58
N ILE A 134 -25.22 -8.80 28.89
CA ILE A 134 -25.79 -9.73 27.91
C ILE A 134 -26.14 -9.04 26.58
N TYR A 135 -25.61 -9.54 25.46
CA TYR A 135 -25.96 -9.08 24.10
C TYR A 135 -25.84 -7.56 23.87
N ASN A 136 -24.84 -6.91 24.48
CA ASN A 136 -24.54 -5.50 24.24
C ASN A 136 -23.52 -5.34 23.10
N ASN A 137 -23.54 -4.18 22.44
CA ASN A 137 -22.57 -3.77 21.44
C ASN A 137 -21.76 -2.58 21.97
N LEU A 138 -20.46 -2.78 22.16
CA LEU A 138 -19.53 -1.86 22.83
C LEU A 138 -18.43 -1.40 21.85
N SER A 139 -18.41 -0.11 21.52
CA SER A 139 -17.39 0.48 20.64
C SER A 139 -17.03 1.91 21.01
N GLY A 140 -15.95 2.11 21.78
CA GLY A 140 -15.48 3.42 22.21
C GLY A 140 -14.53 4.11 21.23
N LEU A 141 -14.19 5.37 21.55
CA LEU A 141 -12.97 6.04 21.07
C LEU A 141 -11.82 5.85 22.08
N GLY A 142 -12.09 5.10 23.15
CA GLY A 142 -11.32 5.08 24.38
C GLY A 142 -10.48 3.83 24.61
N SER A 143 -9.84 3.81 25.78
CA SER A 143 -8.85 2.79 26.14
C SER A 143 -9.41 1.36 26.30
N ARG A 144 -10.66 1.16 26.74
CA ARG A 144 -11.18 -0.18 27.09
C ARG A 144 -12.67 -0.32 26.72
N GLY A 145 -13.08 -1.48 26.21
CA GLY A 145 -14.50 -1.78 25.98
C GLY A 145 -15.22 -2.02 27.29
N ILE A 146 -14.75 -2.98 28.08
CA ILE A 146 -15.27 -3.26 29.42
C ILE A 146 -14.16 -3.54 30.43
N THR A 147 -14.32 -3.02 31.65
CA THR A 147 -13.40 -3.26 32.77
C THR A 147 -14.09 -3.98 33.93
N PHE A 148 -13.40 -4.98 34.49
CA PHE A 148 -13.69 -5.62 35.77
C PHE A 148 -12.48 -5.38 36.69
N ASP A 149 -12.64 -4.56 37.72
CA ASP A 149 -11.58 -4.31 38.70
C ASP A 149 -12.07 -4.68 40.10
N TYR A 150 -11.34 -5.56 40.79
CA TYR A 150 -11.76 -6.19 42.05
C TYR A 150 -13.20 -6.73 42.01
N SER A 151 -13.69 -7.12 40.83
CA SER A 151 -15.08 -7.47 40.59
C SER A 151 -15.21 -8.96 40.38
N ASN A 152 -16.05 -9.60 41.19
CA ASN A 152 -16.08 -11.06 41.31
C ASN A 152 -17.45 -11.62 40.95
N ASN A 153 -17.54 -12.87 40.51
CA ASN A 153 -18.82 -13.56 40.30
C ASN A 153 -19.80 -12.81 39.35
N ASN A 154 -19.27 -12.22 38.29
CA ASN A 154 -20.06 -11.60 37.23
C ASN A 154 -20.09 -12.47 35.98
N THR A 155 -21.12 -12.32 35.15
CA THR A 155 -21.29 -13.12 33.93
C THR A 155 -21.51 -12.24 32.70
N MET A 156 -20.73 -12.46 31.63
CA MET A 156 -20.80 -11.73 30.37
C MET A 156 -21.12 -12.69 29.21
N ILE A 157 -22.26 -12.50 28.53
CA ILE A 157 -22.77 -13.43 27.52
C ILE A 157 -23.09 -12.73 26.19
N GLY A 158 -22.52 -13.23 25.09
CA GLY A 158 -22.97 -12.88 23.74
C GLY A 158 -22.74 -11.42 23.32
N ASN A 159 -21.87 -10.68 24.00
CA ASN A 159 -21.61 -9.28 23.70
C ASN A 159 -20.67 -9.13 22.50
N ILE A 160 -20.78 -8.00 21.81
CA ILE A 160 -19.90 -7.59 20.72
C ILE A 160 -19.03 -6.44 21.24
N VAL A 161 -17.70 -6.61 21.21
CA VAL A 161 -16.75 -5.61 21.71
C VAL A 161 -15.74 -5.30 20.62
N THR A 162 -15.80 -4.08 20.06
CA THR A 162 -15.05 -3.72 18.85
C THR A 162 -14.51 -2.31 18.84
N ASN A 163 -13.38 -2.08 18.17
CA ASN A 163 -12.79 -0.75 17.96
C ASN A 163 -12.44 -0.01 19.28
N ASN A 164 -12.07 -0.73 20.33
CA ASN A 164 -11.58 -0.14 21.59
C ASN A 164 -10.05 -0.28 21.68
N GLY A 165 -9.41 0.30 22.69
CA GLY A 165 -8.02 -0.06 23.03
C GLY A 165 -7.91 -1.55 23.40
N TYR A 166 -8.31 -1.93 24.62
CA TYR A 166 -8.54 -3.31 25.03
C TYR A 166 -10.01 -3.68 24.84
N GLY A 167 -10.31 -4.92 24.44
CA GLY A 167 -11.69 -5.39 24.42
C GLY A 167 -12.27 -5.54 25.83
N ILE A 168 -11.78 -6.55 26.55
CA ILE A 168 -12.14 -6.82 27.96
C ILE A 168 -10.88 -6.70 28.81
N TYR A 169 -10.96 -5.95 29.90
CA TYR A 169 -9.89 -5.79 30.87
C TYR A 169 -10.31 -6.30 32.25
N LEU A 170 -9.56 -7.23 32.83
CA LEU A 170 -9.73 -7.71 34.20
C LEU A 170 -8.51 -7.34 35.06
N SER A 171 -8.76 -6.96 36.30
CA SER A 171 -7.74 -6.72 37.32
C SER A 171 -8.22 -7.25 38.66
N ASN A 172 -7.39 -8.08 39.32
CA ASN A 172 -7.62 -8.60 40.67
C ASN A 172 -9.03 -9.19 40.88
N SER A 173 -9.57 -9.80 39.83
CA SER A 173 -10.98 -10.20 39.72
C SER A 173 -11.09 -11.73 39.65
N ARG A 174 -12.13 -12.29 40.27
CA ARG A 174 -12.25 -13.74 40.42
C ARG A 174 -13.63 -14.28 40.07
N THR A 175 -13.68 -15.54 39.70
CA THR A 175 -14.94 -16.29 39.50
C THR A 175 -15.90 -15.65 38.49
N ASN A 176 -15.39 -14.86 37.55
CA ASN A 176 -16.19 -14.29 36.47
C ASN A 176 -16.30 -15.27 35.30
N THR A 177 -17.38 -15.16 34.55
CA THR A 177 -17.70 -16.07 33.44
C THR A 177 -17.98 -15.30 32.14
N PHE A 178 -17.23 -15.59 31.08
CA PHE A 178 -17.33 -14.95 29.77
C PHE A 178 -17.72 -16.00 28.72
N ILE A 179 -18.94 -15.91 28.19
CA ILE A 179 -19.50 -16.92 27.29
C ILE A 179 -19.90 -16.30 25.94
N GLN A 180 -19.46 -16.90 24.83
CA GLN A 180 -19.95 -16.57 23.48
C GLN A 180 -19.79 -15.09 23.07
N ASN A 181 -18.83 -14.36 23.65
CA ASN A 181 -18.58 -12.96 23.28
C ASN A 181 -17.76 -12.89 21.98
N LYS A 182 -18.04 -11.86 21.17
CA LYS A 182 -17.33 -11.57 19.93
C LYS A 182 -16.47 -10.33 20.10
N ILE A 183 -15.15 -10.52 20.14
CA ILE A 183 -14.18 -9.49 20.51
C ILE A 183 -13.22 -9.31 19.34
N LYS A 184 -13.29 -8.16 18.65
CA LYS A 184 -12.52 -7.96 17.41
C LYS A 184 -12.14 -6.52 17.13
N PHE A 185 -11.09 -6.31 16.35
CA PHE A 185 -10.65 -4.98 15.91
C PHE A 185 -10.34 -4.02 17.07
N ASN A 186 -9.90 -4.55 18.21
CA ASN A 186 -9.40 -3.69 19.29
C ASN A 186 -7.90 -3.42 19.07
N ASN A 187 -7.41 -2.25 19.46
CA ASN A 187 -6.05 -1.79 19.16
C ASN A 187 -4.96 -2.56 19.94
N TYR A 188 -5.30 -3.12 21.09
CA TYR A 188 -4.42 -3.94 21.95
C TYR A 188 -4.95 -5.37 22.01
N HIS A 189 -4.91 -6.01 23.19
CA HIS A 189 -5.41 -7.37 23.37
C HIS A 189 -6.95 -7.43 23.31
N GLY A 190 -7.48 -8.54 22.80
CA GLY A 190 -8.91 -8.81 22.84
C GLY A 190 -9.41 -8.93 24.28
N ILE A 191 -8.78 -9.80 25.06
CA ILE A 191 -8.98 -9.92 26.51
C ILE A 191 -7.64 -9.80 27.20
N TYR A 192 -7.54 -8.91 28.19
CA TYR A 192 -6.39 -8.79 29.06
C TYR A 192 -6.83 -8.99 30.51
N SER A 193 -6.17 -9.90 31.22
CA SER A 193 -6.54 -10.29 32.58
C SER A 193 -5.32 -10.25 33.48
N TYR A 194 -5.30 -9.34 34.45
CA TYR A 194 -4.17 -9.12 35.35
C TYR A 194 -4.48 -9.63 36.76
N LEU A 195 -3.63 -10.52 37.29
CA LEU A 195 -3.72 -11.10 38.64
C LEU A 195 -5.15 -11.57 39.00
N SER A 196 -5.82 -12.20 38.05
CA SER A 196 -7.24 -12.53 38.15
C SER A 196 -7.43 -14.05 38.08
N ASP A 197 -7.92 -14.62 39.17
CA ASP A 197 -7.94 -16.06 39.40
C ASP A 197 -9.32 -16.68 39.15
N ASN A 198 -9.35 -17.97 38.80
CA ASN A 198 -10.58 -18.78 38.79
C ASN A 198 -11.70 -18.21 37.88
N ASN A 199 -11.34 -17.55 36.78
CA ASN A 199 -12.30 -17.05 35.79
C ASN A 199 -12.50 -18.09 34.67
N THR A 200 -13.67 -18.05 34.01
CA THR A 200 -14.03 -18.96 32.91
C THR A 200 -14.24 -18.18 31.62
N PHE A 201 -13.48 -18.51 30.57
CA PHE A 201 -13.63 -18.01 29.21
C PHE A 201 -14.07 -19.16 28.30
N LEU A 202 -15.34 -19.16 27.90
CA LEU A 202 -15.97 -20.28 27.18
C LEU A 202 -16.59 -19.82 25.85
N LEU A 203 -16.30 -20.52 24.75
CA LEU A 203 -16.96 -20.30 23.44
C LEU A 203 -16.83 -18.88 22.87
N ASN A 204 -15.86 -18.08 23.31
CA ASN A 204 -15.66 -16.72 22.81
C ASN A 204 -14.97 -16.75 21.43
N ASN A 205 -15.26 -15.75 20.61
CA ASN A 205 -14.63 -15.52 19.32
C ASN A 205 -13.78 -14.26 19.38
N ILE A 206 -12.45 -14.42 19.36
CA ILE A 206 -11.49 -13.35 19.57
C ILE A 206 -10.61 -13.23 18.33
N SER A 207 -10.75 -12.16 17.56
CA SER A 207 -10.05 -12.06 16.27
C SER A 207 -9.71 -10.66 15.81
N TYR A 208 -8.68 -10.51 14.98
CA TYR A 208 -8.29 -9.23 14.40
C TYR A 208 -7.98 -8.15 15.44
N ASN A 209 -7.43 -8.50 16.60
CA ASN A 209 -6.98 -7.51 17.58
C ASN A 209 -5.51 -7.14 17.33
N GLY A 210 -5.15 -5.92 17.71
CA GLY A 210 -3.88 -5.27 17.40
C GLY A 210 -2.68 -5.83 18.17
N PHE A 211 -2.90 -6.53 19.29
CA PHE A 211 -1.91 -7.39 19.98
C PHE A 211 -2.44 -8.85 20.05
N GLY A 212 -2.21 -9.57 21.15
CA GLY A 212 -2.66 -10.94 21.34
C GLY A 212 -4.18 -11.11 21.56
N GLY A 213 -4.69 -12.34 21.38
CA GLY A 213 -6.10 -12.64 21.55
C GLY A 213 -6.57 -12.58 23.01
N LEU A 214 -6.14 -13.55 23.81
CA LEU A 214 -6.46 -13.66 25.23
C LEU A 214 -5.17 -13.73 26.05
N PHE A 215 -4.94 -12.73 26.89
CA PHE A 215 -3.73 -12.56 27.68
C PHE A 215 -4.05 -12.64 29.18
N ILE A 216 -3.53 -13.66 29.87
CA ILE A 216 -3.58 -13.80 31.32
C ILE A 216 -2.21 -13.42 31.89
N ASN A 217 -2.10 -12.22 32.46
CA ASN A 217 -0.92 -11.71 33.14
C ASN A 217 -0.97 -12.00 34.64
N GLY A 218 -0.48 -13.17 35.03
CA GLY A 218 -0.70 -13.71 36.36
C GLY A 218 -2.18 -14.01 36.63
N GLY A 219 -2.42 -15.06 37.41
CA GLY A 219 -3.77 -15.54 37.67
C GLY A 219 -3.84 -17.05 37.56
N ASP A 220 -4.30 -17.67 38.63
CA ASP A 220 -4.32 -19.12 38.75
C ASP A 220 -5.71 -19.70 38.49
N TYR A 221 -5.78 -20.98 38.14
CA TYR A 221 -7.03 -21.73 38.04
C TYR A 221 -8.05 -21.19 37.03
N ASN A 222 -7.64 -20.39 36.04
CA ASN A 222 -8.52 -19.93 34.98
C ASN A 222 -8.84 -21.08 34.01
N ASN A 223 -10.06 -21.10 33.51
CA ASN A 223 -10.55 -22.06 32.54
C ASN A 223 -10.79 -21.39 31.18
N ILE A 224 -9.96 -21.69 30.19
CA ILE A 224 -10.03 -21.18 28.83
C ILE A 224 -10.43 -22.35 27.92
N SER A 225 -11.72 -22.41 27.57
CA SER A 225 -12.30 -23.57 26.91
C SER A 225 -13.11 -23.25 25.65
N TYR A 226 -12.98 -24.06 24.60
CA TYR A 226 -13.80 -23.97 23.37
C TYR A 226 -13.80 -22.61 22.66
N ASN A 227 -12.80 -21.76 22.90
CA ASN A 227 -12.72 -20.44 22.25
C ASN A 227 -12.16 -20.58 20.83
N THR A 228 -12.58 -19.67 19.94
CA THR A 228 -11.99 -19.50 18.60
C THR A 228 -11.15 -18.23 18.60
N ILE A 229 -9.84 -18.35 18.45
CA ILE A 229 -8.89 -17.24 18.58
C ILE A 229 -8.01 -17.17 17.33
N LYS A 230 -8.19 -16.15 16.49
CA LYS A 230 -7.55 -16.12 15.18
C LYS A 230 -7.26 -14.74 14.61
N PHE A 231 -6.27 -14.65 13.73
CA PHE A 231 -5.91 -13.41 13.02
C PHE A 231 -5.55 -12.24 13.96
N ASN A 232 -5.02 -12.52 15.16
CA ASN A 232 -4.49 -11.48 16.04
C ASN A 232 -3.02 -11.19 15.69
N GLN A 233 -2.55 -9.97 15.96
CA GLN A 233 -1.22 -9.50 15.53
C GLN A 233 -0.06 -10.00 16.42
N GLU A 234 -0.35 -10.59 17.58
CA GLU A 234 0.63 -11.31 18.39
C GLU A 234 0.17 -12.76 18.62
N ASN A 235 0.38 -13.30 19.82
CA ASN A 235 0.00 -14.67 20.15
C ASN A 235 -1.53 -14.83 20.25
N GLY A 236 -2.01 -16.06 20.05
CA GLY A 236 -3.44 -16.36 20.27
C GLY A 236 -3.80 -16.31 21.76
N ILE A 237 -3.19 -17.20 22.55
CA ILE A 237 -3.38 -17.29 24.01
C ILE A 237 -2.04 -17.12 24.70
N ASP A 238 -1.98 -16.21 25.66
CA ASP A 238 -0.83 -16.03 26.54
C ASP A 238 -1.22 -16.32 27.99
N LEU A 239 -0.53 -17.27 28.61
CA LEU A 239 -0.43 -17.37 30.06
C LEU A 239 0.94 -16.81 30.41
N TYR A 240 0.99 -15.58 30.90
CA TYR A 240 2.21 -14.80 31.02
C TYR A 240 2.47 -14.35 32.45
N SER A 241 3.73 -14.35 32.91
CA SER A 241 4.14 -13.53 34.04
C SER A 241 5.65 -13.33 34.19
N TYR A 242 6.05 -12.13 34.59
CA TYR A 242 7.42 -11.83 35.05
C TYR A 242 7.63 -12.06 36.55
N PHE A 243 6.57 -11.89 37.36
CA PHE A 243 6.70 -11.84 38.83
C PHE A 243 5.78 -12.83 39.56
N ASN A 244 4.64 -13.20 38.97
CA ASN A 244 3.61 -14.05 39.57
C ASN A 244 3.11 -15.10 38.55
N PRO A 245 3.73 -16.28 38.49
CA PRO A 245 3.46 -17.28 37.45
C PRO A 245 1.98 -17.65 37.38
N ALA A 246 1.43 -17.79 36.17
CA ALA A 246 0.03 -18.18 35.96
C ALA A 246 -0.09 -19.71 36.04
N ASN A 247 -0.38 -20.24 37.22
CA ASN A 247 -0.33 -21.66 37.52
C ASN A 247 -1.71 -22.33 37.47
N PHE A 248 -1.71 -23.65 37.28
CA PHE A 248 -2.93 -24.49 37.41
C PHE A 248 -4.08 -24.06 36.48
N ASN A 249 -3.78 -23.39 35.37
CA ASN A 249 -4.77 -23.00 34.39
C ASN A 249 -5.12 -24.16 33.45
N PHE A 250 -6.36 -24.17 32.99
CA PHE A 250 -6.89 -25.15 32.03
C PHE A 250 -7.12 -24.48 30.69
N VAL A 251 -6.36 -24.88 29.68
CA VAL A 251 -6.52 -24.43 28.29
C VAL A 251 -6.97 -25.64 27.48
N MET A 252 -8.27 -25.75 27.18
CA MET A 252 -8.79 -26.95 26.53
C MET A 252 -9.72 -26.71 25.34
N GLN A 253 -9.58 -27.56 24.32
CA GLN A 253 -10.48 -27.58 23.15
C GLN A 253 -10.63 -26.22 22.44
N ASN A 254 -9.64 -25.34 22.53
CA ASN A 254 -9.63 -24.08 21.81
C ASN A 254 -9.16 -24.29 20.37
N ASN A 255 -9.69 -23.49 19.45
CA ASN A 255 -9.20 -23.40 18.08
C ASN A 255 -8.40 -22.10 17.91
N VAL A 256 -7.08 -22.22 17.80
CA VAL A 256 -6.14 -21.10 17.75
C VAL A 256 -5.38 -21.14 16.43
N SER A 257 -5.64 -20.17 15.55
CA SER A 257 -5.09 -20.22 14.20
C SER A 257 -4.83 -18.89 13.53
N TYR A 258 -3.89 -18.85 12.58
CA TYR A 258 -3.59 -17.66 11.77
C TYR A 258 -3.20 -16.41 12.59
N ASN A 259 -2.68 -16.58 13.79
CA ASN A 259 -2.11 -15.47 14.56
C ASN A 259 -0.68 -15.16 14.06
N GLN A 260 -0.27 -13.90 14.14
CA GLN A 260 0.99 -13.43 13.54
C GLN A 260 2.23 -13.82 14.36
N TYR A 261 2.07 -14.29 15.60
CA TYR A 261 3.13 -14.91 16.39
C TYR A 261 2.81 -16.39 16.67
N SER A 262 3.03 -16.87 17.89
CA SER A 262 2.76 -18.24 18.28
C SER A 262 1.27 -18.45 18.51
N GLY A 263 0.79 -19.68 18.37
CA GLY A 263 -0.59 -19.99 18.72
C GLY A 263 -0.82 -19.77 20.22
N MET A 264 -0.01 -20.41 21.05
CA MET A 264 -0.06 -20.28 22.50
C MET A 264 1.33 -20.11 23.09
N GLN A 265 1.46 -19.22 24.06
CA GLN A 265 2.63 -19.12 24.92
C GLN A 265 2.22 -19.34 26.37
N ILE A 266 2.86 -20.31 27.00
CA ILE A 266 2.55 -20.77 28.34
C ILE A 266 3.78 -20.55 29.22
N THR A 267 3.61 -19.64 30.16
CA THR A 267 4.42 -19.50 31.37
C THR A 267 3.57 -19.93 32.56
N GLY A 268 4.22 -20.30 33.65
CA GLY A 268 3.62 -20.89 34.84
C GLY A 268 3.71 -22.41 34.89
N HIS A 269 3.54 -22.92 36.10
CA HIS A 269 3.64 -24.32 36.45
C HIS A 269 2.28 -25.01 36.45
N ASN A 270 2.30 -26.34 36.29
CA ASN A 270 1.12 -27.19 36.51
C ASN A 270 -0.09 -26.80 35.64
N ASN A 271 0.13 -26.22 34.47
CA ASN A 271 -0.94 -25.89 33.52
C ASN A 271 -1.32 -27.12 32.68
N TYR A 272 -2.60 -27.19 32.32
CA TYR A 272 -3.19 -28.28 31.55
C TYR A 272 -3.60 -27.76 30.17
N ILE A 273 -2.85 -28.14 29.14
CA ILE A 273 -3.07 -27.75 27.74
C ILE A 273 -3.58 -28.99 27.01
N LEU A 274 -4.90 -29.09 26.86
CA LEU A 274 -5.56 -30.35 26.51
C LEU A 274 -6.43 -30.21 25.24
N LYS A 275 -6.23 -31.08 24.25
CA LYS A 275 -7.16 -31.22 23.11
C LYS A 275 -7.38 -29.95 22.28
N ASN A 276 -6.42 -29.02 22.29
CA ASN A 276 -6.52 -27.81 21.48
C ASN A 276 -6.11 -28.07 20.04
N SER A 277 -6.64 -27.26 19.12
CA SER A 277 -6.28 -27.23 17.71
C SER A 277 -5.52 -25.93 17.44
N VAL A 278 -4.20 -26.01 17.24
CA VAL A 278 -3.26 -24.88 17.19
C VAL A 278 -2.51 -24.85 15.86
N ASN A 279 -3.12 -24.25 14.84
CA ASN A 279 -2.73 -24.46 13.44
C ASN A 279 -2.46 -23.17 12.68
N PHE A 280 -1.58 -23.21 11.68
CA PHE A 280 -1.35 -22.10 10.74
C PHE A 280 -0.93 -20.78 11.40
N ASN A 281 -0.28 -20.81 12.56
CA ASN A 281 0.29 -19.63 13.18
C ASN A 281 1.67 -19.32 12.56
N LEU A 282 2.06 -18.04 12.53
CA LEU A 282 3.30 -17.62 11.85
C LEU A 282 4.58 -17.91 12.63
N ARG A 283 4.48 -18.38 13.88
CA ARG A 283 5.61 -18.91 14.65
C ARG A 283 5.35 -20.33 15.14
N ILE A 284 5.41 -20.54 16.45
CA ILE A 284 5.30 -21.84 17.11
C ILE A 284 3.82 -22.17 17.34
N GLY A 285 3.43 -23.43 17.30
CA GLY A 285 2.09 -23.84 17.75
C GLY A 285 1.92 -23.55 19.25
N ILE A 286 2.56 -24.35 20.10
CA ILE A 286 2.56 -24.20 21.56
C ILE A 286 3.98 -23.98 22.07
N LEU A 287 4.23 -22.86 22.76
CA LEU A 287 5.50 -22.56 23.42
C LEU A 287 5.35 -22.70 24.95
N LEU A 288 6.12 -23.59 25.57
CA LEU A 288 6.32 -23.63 27.02
C LEU A 288 7.63 -22.91 27.36
N LEU A 289 7.59 -21.92 28.24
CA LEU A 289 8.74 -21.06 28.55
C LEU A 289 8.96 -20.93 30.07
N GLY A 290 10.17 -21.26 30.53
CA GLY A 290 10.67 -21.02 31.90
C GLY A 290 10.13 -21.96 32.99
N ASP A 291 8.84 -22.28 32.95
CA ASP A 291 8.15 -22.91 34.07
C ASP A 291 7.83 -24.39 33.83
N SER A 292 7.93 -25.18 34.88
CA SER A 292 7.95 -26.65 34.87
C SER A 292 6.61 -27.33 35.21
N GLN A 293 6.51 -28.65 34.96
CA GLN A 293 5.37 -29.50 35.36
C GLN A 293 4.06 -29.28 34.61
N ASN A 294 4.12 -28.76 33.38
CA ASN A 294 2.94 -28.62 32.53
C ASN A 294 2.57 -29.95 31.85
N ILE A 295 1.27 -30.14 31.61
CA ILE A 295 0.74 -31.28 30.87
C ILE A 295 0.20 -30.78 29.54
N VAL A 296 0.82 -31.22 28.45
CA VAL A 296 0.39 -30.93 27.08
C VAL A 296 -0.05 -32.23 26.43
N GLU A 297 -1.37 -32.43 26.38
CA GLU A 297 -1.94 -33.72 25.99
C GLU A 297 -2.99 -33.59 24.88
N ASN A 298 -2.95 -34.51 23.91
CA ASN A 298 -3.97 -34.65 22.87
C ASN A 298 -4.17 -33.39 22.00
N ASN A 299 -3.19 -32.49 21.92
CA ASN A 299 -3.29 -31.30 21.07
C ASN A 299 -2.95 -31.63 19.62
N THR A 300 -3.53 -30.88 18.70
CA THR A 300 -3.20 -30.89 17.28
C THR A 300 -2.47 -29.61 16.95
N CYS A 301 -1.18 -29.66 16.57
CA CYS A 301 -0.45 -28.49 16.10
C CYS A 301 0.08 -28.70 14.68
N ASN A 302 -0.62 -28.12 13.70
CA ASN A 302 -0.36 -28.36 12.29
C ASN A 302 0.02 -27.10 11.53
N SER A 303 0.96 -27.24 10.59
CA SER A 303 1.29 -26.20 9.60
C SER A 303 1.64 -24.84 10.22
N ASN A 304 2.23 -24.83 11.42
CA ASN A 304 2.82 -23.63 11.99
C ASN A 304 4.17 -23.35 11.31
N SER A 305 4.54 -22.07 11.19
CA SER A 305 5.72 -21.66 10.43
C SER A 305 7.06 -21.89 11.15
N GLU A 306 7.05 -22.30 12.42
CA GLU A 306 8.21 -22.83 13.13
C GLU A 306 7.92 -24.27 13.60
N SER A 307 7.99 -24.51 14.92
CA SER A 307 7.77 -25.82 15.54
C SER A 307 6.32 -26.02 15.97
N GLY A 308 5.87 -27.27 16.01
CA GLY A 308 4.53 -27.60 16.52
C GLY A 308 4.41 -27.33 18.02
N LEU A 309 5.40 -27.79 18.79
CA LEU A 309 5.55 -27.57 20.21
C LEU A 309 7.02 -27.26 20.55
N ARG A 310 7.28 -26.19 21.30
CA ARG A 310 8.62 -25.86 21.82
C ARG A 310 8.60 -25.85 23.34
N VAL A 311 9.60 -26.47 23.96
CA VAL A 311 9.90 -26.38 25.38
C VAL A 311 11.23 -25.67 25.55
N GLN A 312 11.20 -24.52 26.22
CA GLN A 312 12.36 -23.67 26.40
C GLN A 312 12.55 -23.31 27.87
N SER A 313 13.73 -23.60 28.41
CA SER A 313 14.05 -23.42 29.83
C SER A 313 12.97 -23.99 30.78
N SER A 314 12.31 -25.08 30.40
CA SER A 314 11.13 -25.61 31.07
C SER A 314 11.25 -27.13 31.27
N SER A 315 11.14 -27.57 32.51
CA SER A 315 11.51 -28.92 32.93
C SER A 315 10.32 -29.72 33.45
N ASN A 316 10.47 -31.05 33.55
CA ASN A 316 9.48 -31.94 34.16
C ASN A 316 8.07 -31.88 33.51
N ASN A 317 7.97 -31.49 32.24
CA ASN A 317 6.70 -31.45 31.53
C ASN A 317 6.32 -32.83 30.98
N ASN A 318 5.03 -33.05 30.79
CA ASN A 318 4.50 -34.26 30.16
C ASN A 318 3.85 -33.92 28.82
N LEU A 319 4.44 -34.40 27.74
CA LEU A 319 4.01 -34.19 26.36
C LEU A 319 3.48 -35.52 25.81
N THR A 320 2.15 -35.69 25.80
CA THR A 320 1.51 -36.98 25.52
C THR A 320 0.46 -36.92 24.42
N MET A 321 0.41 -37.92 23.54
CA MET A 321 -0.68 -38.07 22.56
C MET A 321 -0.91 -36.86 21.64
N ASN A 322 0.08 -35.98 21.44
CA ASN A 322 -0.09 -34.82 20.56
C ASN A 322 0.12 -35.24 19.10
N TYR A 323 -0.70 -34.65 18.22
CA TYR A 323 -0.59 -34.81 16.77
C TYR A 323 0.05 -33.55 16.18
N LEU A 324 1.24 -33.70 15.59
CA LEU A 324 2.10 -32.59 15.19
C LEU A 324 2.50 -32.78 13.73
N ALA A 325 1.78 -32.15 12.81
CA ALA A 325 1.99 -32.40 11.37
C ALA A 325 2.36 -31.15 10.59
N ASN A 326 3.27 -31.32 9.64
CA ASN A 326 3.57 -30.33 8.61
C ASN A 326 4.05 -28.96 9.14
N ASN A 327 4.64 -28.91 10.34
CA ASN A 327 5.31 -27.70 10.82
C ASN A 327 6.63 -27.50 10.05
N LYS A 328 7.13 -26.26 9.92
CA LYS A 328 8.31 -25.99 9.08
C LYS A 328 9.63 -26.40 9.73
N LYS A 329 9.74 -26.33 11.06
CA LYS A 329 10.88 -26.81 11.84
C LYS A 329 10.55 -28.18 12.45
N TRP A 330 10.76 -28.35 13.76
CA TRP A 330 10.51 -29.59 14.49
C TRP A 330 9.04 -29.78 14.85
N ALA A 331 8.64 -31.03 15.08
CA ALA A 331 7.36 -31.31 15.69
C ALA A 331 7.40 -30.96 17.18
N ILE A 332 8.43 -31.44 17.89
CA ILE A 332 8.74 -31.10 19.28
C ILE A 332 10.17 -30.59 19.33
N GLU A 333 10.37 -29.40 19.88
CA GLU A 333 11.67 -28.74 20.01
C GLU A 333 12.01 -28.56 21.49
N LEU A 334 13.18 -29.04 21.92
CA LEU A 334 13.67 -28.95 23.29
C LEU A 334 14.93 -28.08 23.31
N ILE A 335 14.90 -26.95 24.01
CA ILE A 335 15.97 -25.95 24.00
C ILE A 335 16.31 -25.50 25.42
N ASP A 336 17.54 -25.01 25.60
CA ASP A 336 18.07 -24.49 26.85
C ASP A 336 18.03 -25.55 27.97
N THR A 337 17.99 -25.14 29.23
CA THR A 337 17.97 -26.04 30.39
C THR A 337 16.60 -26.69 30.61
N SER A 338 16.02 -27.30 29.57
CA SER A 338 14.72 -28.00 29.62
C SER A 338 14.92 -29.47 29.98
N GLU A 339 14.93 -29.81 31.27
CA GLU A 339 15.33 -31.13 31.75
C GLU A 339 14.14 -32.02 32.14
N ASN A 340 14.35 -33.35 32.13
CA ASN A 340 13.42 -34.33 32.69
C ASN A 340 12.01 -34.29 32.09
N ASN A 341 11.85 -33.91 30.81
CA ASN A 341 10.54 -33.94 30.16
C ASN A 341 10.20 -35.37 29.72
N THR A 342 8.93 -35.74 29.85
CA THR A 342 8.39 -37.02 29.39
C THR A 342 7.65 -36.82 28.08
N ILE A 343 8.06 -37.54 27.04
CA ILE A 343 7.51 -37.45 25.69
C ILE A 343 7.08 -38.85 25.28
N THR A 344 5.77 -39.10 25.18
CA THR A 344 5.23 -40.43 24.85
C THR A 344 3.99 -40.33 23.97
N GLN A 345 3.78 -41.33 23.13
CA GLN A 345 2.58 -41.48 22.29
C GLN A 345 2.29 -40.31 21.33
N ASN A 346 3.27 -39.44 21.04
CA ASN A 346 3.07 -38.35 20.08
C ASN A 346 3.19 -38.88 18.65
N VAL A 347 2.37 -38.32 17.75
CA VAL A 347 2.39 -38.64 16.32
C VAL A 347 2.86 -37.42 15.56
N MET A 348 3.97 -37.57 14.86
CA MET A 348 4.67 -36.51 14.16
C MET A 348 4.74 -36.86 12.67
N VAL A 349 4.32 -35.93 11.81
CA VAL A 349 4.23 -36.17 10.36
C VAL A 349 4.97 -35.06 9.61
N GLY A 350 5.99 -35.44 8.84
CA GLY A 350 6.87 -34.54 8.11
C GLY A 350 7.88 -33.78 8.99
N SER A 351 7.76 -33.85 10.31
CA SER A 351 8.67 -33.22 11.28
C SER A 351 8.95 -34.21 12.42
N ASP A 352 9.95 -33.91 13.25
CA ASP A 352 10.50 -34.84 14.24
C ASP A 352 10.89 -34.13 15.55
N ILE A 353 11.58 -34.82 16.47
CA ILE A 353 12.03 -34.25 17.75
C ILE A 353 13.41 -33.61 17.58
N GLY A 354 13.57 -32.35 17.99
CA GLY A 354 14.80 -31.59 17.83
C GLY A 354 15.44 -31.14 19.14
N PHE A 355 16.77 -31.17 19.16
CA PHE A 355 17.60 -30.51 20.15
C PHE A 355 18.55 -29.55 19.42
N PRO A 356 18.15 -28.29 19.14
CA PRO A 356 19.00 -27.37 18.39
C PRO A 356 20.36 -27.12 19.05
N PHE A 357 20.37 -26.91 20.37
CA PHE A 357 21.56 -26.67 21.18
C PHE A 357 21.22 -26.92 22.65
N GLY A 358 22.24 -27.13 23.49
CA GLY A 358 22.06 -27.37 24.92
C GLY A 358 23.15 -28.25 25.52
N SER A 359 23.19 -28.36 26.85
CA SER A 359 24.18 -29.21 27.51
C SER A 359 23.83 -30.70 27.37
N VAL A 360 24.87 -31.53 27.40
CA VAL A 360 24.72 -33.00 27.46
C VAL A 360 23.83 -33.46 28.62
N SER A 361 23.88 -32.77 29.78
CA SER A 361 23.05 -33.09 30.94
C SER A 361 21.57 -32.87 30.65
N SER A 362 21.22 -31.75 30.02
CA SER A 362 19.84 -31.45 29.69
C SER A 362 19.31 -32.41 28.63
N MET A 363 20.07 -32.59 27.53
CA MET A 363 19.67 -33.47 26.43
C MET A 363 19.51 -34.92 26.87
N SER A 364 20.36 -35.43 27.78
CA SER A 364 20.30 -36.83 28.22
C SER A 364 19.26 -37.11 29.31
N SER A 365 18.74 -36.07 29.97
CA SER A 365 17.75 -36.21 31.04
C SER A 365 16.32 -36.53 30.57
N GLN A 366 16.05 -36.46 29.27
CA GLN A 366 14.69 -36.65 28.74
C GLN A 366 14.23 -38.11 28.85
N SER A 367 12.91 -38.29 28.98
CA SER A 367 12.25 -39.59 28.88
C SER A 367 11.46 -39.65 27.57
N ILE A 368 12.09 -40.19 26.52
CA ILE A 368 11.50 -40.35 25.19
C ILE A 368 11.48 -41.85 24.87
N ASP A 369 10.28 -42.41 24.65
CA ASP A 369 10.13 -43.83 24.36
C ASP A 369 9.66 -44.12 22.92
N THR A 370 9.65 -45.41 22.59
CA THR A 370 9.26 -45.91 21.25
C THR A 370 7.77 -45.82 20.94
N THR A 371 6.94 -45.31 21.85
CA THR A 371 5.52 -45.05 21.58
C THR A 371 5.32 -43.78 20.76
N ASN A 372 6.33 -42.90 20.69
CA ASN A 372 6.34 -41.78 19.77
C ASN A 372 6.60 -42.26 18.34
N LEU A 373 5.89 -41.67 17.39
CA LEU A 373 5.95 -42.02 15.98
C LEU A 373 6.31 -40.82 15.11
N VAL A 374 7.33 -40.96 14.26
CA VAL A 374 7.65 -40.04 13.16
C VAL A 374 7.30 -40.75 11.86
N ASN A 375 6.40 -40.15 11.06
CA ASN A 375 5.91 -40.72 9.80
C ASN A 375 5.41 -42.18 9.95
N GLY A 376 4.78 -42.50 11.09
CA GLY A 376 4.25 -43.83 11.41
C GLY A 376 5.29 -44.85 11.89
N LYS A 377 6.56 -44.46 12.04
CA LYS A 377 7.68 -45.30 12.49
C LYS A 377 8.20 -44.86 13.85
N LYS A 378 8.86 -45.75 14.60
CA LYS A 378 9.26 -45.52 16.01
C LYS A 378 10.36 -44.47 16.16
N VAL A 379 10.32 -43.70 17.25
CA VAL A 379 11.46 -42.92 17.71
C VAL A 379 12.33 -43.77 18.64
N TYR A 380 13.63 -43.80 18.39
CA TYR A 380 14.63 -44.40 19.26
C TYR A 380 15.46 -43.30 19.90
N TYR A 381 15.56 -43.31 21.23
CA TYR A 381 16.33 -42.37 22.01
C TYR A 381 17.23 -43.15 22.96
N TYR A 382 18.54 -43.00 22.80
CA TYR A 382 19.56 -43.67 23.58
C TYR A 382 20.49 -42.66 24.22
N THR A 383 20.85 -42.90 25.49
CA THR A 383 21.80 -42.06 26.21
C THR A 383 22.90 -42.90 26.84
N HIS A 384 24.14 -42.43 26.78
CA HIS A 384 25.29 -43.09 27.43
C HIS A 384 25.57 -44.54 26.97
N GLU A 385 25.06 -44.94 25.81
CA GLU A 385 25.24 -46.30 25.29
C GLU A 385 26.52 -46.45 24.46
N ILE A 386 27.08 -47.65 24.45
CA ILE A 386 28.29 -47.99 23.68
C ILE A 386 28.02 -49.20 22.80
N GLY A 387 28.33 -49.10 21.51
CA GLY A 387 28.30 -50.24 20.59
C GLY A 387 26.91 -50.68 20.15
N LEU A 388 25.95 -49.76 20.01
CA LEU A 388 24.64 -50.09 19.46
C LEU A 388 24.79 -50.65 18.05
N ASN A 389 24.08 -51.73 17.75
CA ASN A 389 24.17 -52.44 16.48
C ASN A 389 22.92 -52.20 15.63
N PRO A 390 22.92 -52.57 14.34
CA PRO A 390 21.78 -52.36 13.44
C PRO A 390 20.41 -52.79 13.96
N ASN A 391 20.34 -53.86 14.78
CA ASN A 391 19.06 -54.36 15.28
C ASN A 391 18.41 -53.44 16.31
N ASN A 392 19.17 -52.48 16.88
CA ASN A 392 18.65 -51.47 17.80
C ASN A 392 17.73 -50.47 17.11
N PHE A 393 17.80 -50.31 15.78
CA PHE A 393 17.13 -49.23 15.04
C PHE A 393 16.03 -49.73 14.08
N THR A 394 15.47 -50.92 14.35
CA THR A 394 14.49 -51.56 13.44
C THR A 394 13.23 -50.71 13.25
N ASN A 395 12.91 -50.39 11.99
CA ASN A 395 11.77 -49.53 11.63
C ASN A 395 11.81 -48.16 12.35
N SER A 396 13.00 -47.56 12.41
CA SER A 396 13.20 -46.23 13.00
C SER A 396 12.66 -45.14 12.06
N GLY A 397 11.77 -44.30 12.58
CA GLY A 397 11.36 -43.04 11.97
C GLY A 397 12.30 -41.91 12.34
N GLN A 398 12.87 -41.98 13.54
CA GLN A 398 13.92 -41.10 14.02
C GLN A 398 14.80 -41.82 15.03
N THR A 399 16.11 -41.59 14.96
CA THR A 399 17.11 -42.11 15.89
C THR A 399 17.87 -40.94 16.54
N ILE A 400 17.85 -40.87 17.86
CA ILE A 400 18.51 -39.83 18.65
C ILE A 400 19.50 -40.48 19.61
N LEU A 401 20.77 -40.13 19.48
CA LEU A 401 21.84 -40.57 20.37
C LEU A 401 22.36 -39.35 21.13
N VAL A 402 22.39 -39.44 22.46
CA VAL A 402 22.99 -38.42 23.33
C VAL A 402 24.12 -39.06 24.12
N ASN A 403 25.34 -38.52 24.01
CA ASN A 403 26.51 -39.06 24.69
C ASN A 403 26.76 -40.57 24.44
N CYS A 404 26.52 -41.05 23.22
CA CYS A 404 26.71 -42.45 22.85
C CYS A 404 27.98 -42.64 22.00
N SER A 405 28.52 -43.86 21.93
CA SER A 405 29.71 -44.11 21.11
C SER A 405 29.77 -45.48 20.44
N GLY A 406 30.55 -45.59 19.36
CA GLY A 406 30.81 -46.88 18.70
C GLY A 406 29.59 -47.51 18.04
N SER A 407 28.53 -46.75 17.77
CA SER A 407 27.25 -47.27 17.28
C SER A 407 27.21 -47.37 15.76
N ASN A 408 26.45 -48.35 15.24
CA ASN A 408 26.22 -48.61 13.82
C ASN A 408 24.75 -48.36 13.46
N ILE A 409 24.47 -47.20 12.88
CA ILE A 409 23.11 -46.73 12.56
C ILE A 409 22.82 -46.95 11.08
N VAL A 410 21.80 -47.75 10.78
CA VAL A 410 21.37 -48.13 9.42
C VAL A 410 19.85 -48.27 9.36
N ASN A 411 19.26 -48.06 8.17
CA ASN A 411 17.82 -48.13 7.92
C ASN A 411 16.96 -47.22 8.85
N ALA A 412 17.52 -46.10 9.32
CA ALA A 412 16.84 -45.10 10.11
C ALA A 412 16.34 -43.93 9.26
N GLY A 413 15.30 -43.24 9.74
CA GLY A 413 14.84 -41.96 9.21
C GLY A 413 15.73 -40.80 9.66
N GLY A 414 15.16 -39.76 10.27
CA GLY A 414 15.95 -38.63 10.79
C GLY A 414 16.94 -39.09 11.88
N ILE A 415 18.15 -38.53 11.90
CA ILE A 415 19.21 -38.96 12.84
C ILE A 415 19.80 -37.75 13.55
N GLY A 416 19.85 -37.79 14.88
CA GLY A 416 20.55 -36.81 15.71
C GLY A 416 21.66 -37.47 16.51
N LEU A 417 22.89 -37.00 16.33
CA LEU A 417 24.07 -37.33 17.11
C LEU A 417 24.44 -36.12 17.96
N TYR A 418 24.19 -36.21 19.26
CA TYR A 418 24.48 -35.13 20.22
C TYR A 418 25.53 -35.63 21.20
N TYR A 419 26.66 -34.93 21.32
CA TYR A 419 27.78 -35.36 22.18
C TYR A 419 28.26 -36.81 21.93
N SER A 420 27.98 -37.36 20.74
CA SER A 420 28.08 -38.78 20.44
C SER A 420 29.23 -39.04 19.47
N ASN A 421 30.21 -39.80 19.91
CA ASN A 421 31.51 -39.91 19.23
C ASN A 421 31.73 -41.29 18.61
N ASN A 422 32.55 -41.37 17.56
CA ASN A 422 32.99 -42.66 16.97
C ASN A 422 31.83 -43.54 16.44
N ASN A 423 30.78 -42.95 15.90
CA ASN A 423 29.64 -43.69 15.33
C ASN A 423 29.74 -43.82 13.81
N SER A 424 29.18 -44.89 13.27
CA SER A 424 29.04 -45.12 11.84
C SER A 424 27.57 -45.03 11.44
N VAL A 425 27.25 -44.12 10.53
CA VAL A 425 25.91 -43.87 9.99
C VAL A 425 25.92 -44.19 8.51
N TYR A 426 25.25 -45.26 8.09
CA TYR A 426 25.29 -45.69 6.70
C TYR A 426 23.99 -46.32 6.19
N GLU A 427 23.76 -46.21 4.88
CA GLU A 427 22.59 -46.78 4.21
C GLU A 427 21.26 -46.37 4.87
N ASN A 428 21.14 -45.08 5.22
CA ASN A 428 19.91 -44.51 5.76
C ASN A 428 19.19 -43.67 4.69
N ASP A 429 17.87 -43.82 4.62
CA ASP A 429 16.97 -43.02 3.80
C ASP A 429 16.18 -42.06 4.71
N PHE A 430 16.50 -40.76 4.65
CA PHE A 430 15.92 -39.76 5.53
C PHE A 430 15.19 -38.64 4.78
N SER A 431 14.05 -38.24 5.33
CA SER A 431 13.19 -37.17 4.81
C SER A 431 12.46 -36.49 5.96
N SER A 432 13.20 -35.67 6.70
CA SER A 432 12.66 -34.78 7.72
C SER A 432 12.59 -33.38 7.12
N ARG A 433 11.47 -32.66 7.24
CA ARG A 433 11.34 -31.31 6.66
C ARG A 433 12.42 -30.34 7.10
N TYR A 434 13.06 -30.60 8.24
CA TYR A 434 14.10 -29.76 8.80
C TYR A 434 15.52 -30.34 8.65
N TYR A 435 16.00 -31.15 9.60
CA TYR A 435 17.32 -31.77 9.54
C TYR A 435 17.21 -33.25 9.23
N GLY A 436 17.97 -33.71 8.23
CA GLY A 436 18.08 -35.14 7.93
C GLY A 436 18.98 -35.87 8.92
N ILE A 437 20.28 -35.54 8.90
CA ILE A 437 21.27 -36.00 9.87
C ILE A 437 21.88 -34.76 10.55
N PHE A 438 21.77 -34.66 11.87
CA PHE A 438 22.38 -33.59 12.65
C PHE A 438 23.47 -34.14 13.56
N ILE A 439 24.66 -33.56 13.48
CA ILE A 439 25.85 -33.91 14.26
C ILE A 439 26.23 -32.67 15.06
N TYR A 440 26.04 -32.72 16.37
CA TYR A 440 26.27 -31.62 17.29
C TYR A 440 27.22 -32.06 18.40
N GLU A 441 28.31 -31.32 18.61
CA GLU A 441 29.31 -31.62 19.65
C GLU A 441 29.84 -33.08 19.57
N SER A 442 29.89 -33.64 18.37
CA SER A 442 29.99 -35.07 18.10
C SER A 442 31.15 -35.37 17.15
N ASN A 443 32.19 -36.01 17.68
CA ASN A 443 33.48 -36.13 17.03
C ASN A 443 33.73 -37.53 16.44
N TYR A 444 34.59 -37.61 15.43
CA TYR A 444 35.07 -38.88 14.85
C TYR A 444 33.96 -39.79 14.30
N ASN A 445 32.84 -39.22 13.84
CA ASN A 445 31.76 -39.98 13.22
C ASN A 445 31.97 -40.15 11.72
N ASN A 446 31.52 -41.29 11.18
CA ASN A 446 31.60 -41.62 9.76
C ASN A 446 30.20 -41.75 9.15
N ILE A 447 29.86 -40.87 8.22
CA ILE A 447 28.55 -40.77 7.58
C ILE A 447 28.70 -41.16 6.12
N THR A 448 28.26 -42.36 5.77
CA THR A 448 28.57 -42.95 4.46
C THR A 448 27.38 -43.56 3.73
N ASN A 449 27.23 -43.34 2.43
CA ASN A 449 26.19 -43.98 1.61
C ASN A 449 24.75 -43.71 2.11
N ASN A 450 24.49 -42.52 2.66
CA ASN A 450 23.13 -42.13 3.07
C ASN A 450 22.43 -41.33 1.96
N SER A 451 21.11 -41.40 1.95
CA SER A 451 20.26 -40.76 0.96
C SER A 451 19.24 -39.85 1.65
N GLY A 452 19.24 -38.58 1.27
CA GLY A 452 18.35 -37.56 1.84
C GLY A 452 17.50 -36.90 0.77
N TYR A 453 16.21 -36.70 1.05
CA TYR A 453 15.30 -35.99 0.13
C TYR A 453 14.43 -34.95 0.86
N GLY A 454 14.40 -33.72 0.33
CA GLY A 454 13.42 -32.70 0.73
C GLY A 454 13.56 -32.18 2.17
N ASN A 455 14.79 -32.19 2.71
CA ASN A 455 15.09 -31.64 4.03
C ASN A 455 15.41 -30.13 3.92
N SER A 456 15.30 -29.34 4.98
CA SER A 456 15.88 -27.98 4.97
C SER A 456 17.41 -28.09 4.89
N ARG A 457 17.98 -28.93 5.77
CA ARG A 457 19.39 -29.34 5.74
C ARG A 457 19.50 -30.84 5.66
N GLY A 458 20.23 -31.35 4.66
CA GLY A 458 20.41 -32.79 4.49
C GLY A 458 21.27 -33.37 5.62
N ILE A 459 22.53 -32.96 5.67
CA ILE A 459 23.48 -33.32 6.73
C ILE A 459 24.04 -32.03 7.32
N MET A 460 23.94 -31.86 8.63
CA MET A 460 24.48 -30.71 9.36
C MET A 460 25.52 -31.17 10.37
N VAL A 461 26.71 -30.56 10.33
CA VAL A 461 27.81 -30.78 11.27
C VAL A 461 28.07 -29.47 12.00
N GLN A 462 27.89 -29.47 13.31
CA GLN A 462 27.99 -28.29 14.17
C GLN A 462 28.86 -28.57 15.39
N ASP A 463 29.71 -27.62 15.77
CA ASP A 463 30.51 -27.67 17.00
C ASP A 463 31.32 -28.98 17.14
N SER A 464 31.82 -29.54 16.03
CA SER A 464 32.32 -30.92 15.99
C SER A 464 33.68 -31.05 15.30
N LEU A 465 34.42 -32.13 15.61
CA LEU A 465 35.79 -32.37 15.15
C LEU A 465 35.93 -33.73 14.43
N ASN A 466 36.76 -33.76 13.39
CA ASN A 466 37.26 -34.99 12.75
C ASN A 466 36.17 -35.92 12.22
N ASN A 467 35.08 -35.38 11.67
CA ASN A 467 34.02 -36.19 11.06
C ASN A 467 34.31 -36.49 9.58
N SER A 468 33.80 -37.61 9.09
CA SER A 468 33.94 -38.05 7.69
C SER A 468 32.57 -38.18 7.03
N LEU A 469 32.38 -37.50 5.91
CA LEU A 469 31.15 -37.51 5.10
C LEU A 469 31.50 -38.07 3.72
N SER A 470 31.07 -39.28 3.38
CA SER A 470 31.39 -39.85 2.06
C SER A 470 30.25 -40.54 1.32
N ASN A 471 30.21 -40.34 0.01
CA ASN A 471 29.25 -41.01 -0.88
C ASN A 471 27.76 -40.80 -0.50
N ASN A 472 27.42 -39.71 0.19
CA ASN A 472 26.04 -39.40 0.50
C ASN A 472 25.36 -38.73 -0.70
N SER A 473 24.07 -39.03 -0.92
CA SER A 473 23.24 -38.49 -1.99
C SER A 473 22.14 -37.62 -1.41
N ILE A 474 22.24 -36.30 -1.54
CA ILE A 474 21.25 -35.36 -0.99
C ILE A 474 20.54 -34.63 -2.11
N LEU A 475 19.21 -34.63 -2.06
CA LEU A 475 18.34 -34.15 -3.12
C LEU A 475 17.35 -33.12 -2.59
N GLU A 476 17.21 -32.02 -3.32
CA GLU A 476 16.17 -31.00 -3.14
C GLU A 476 16.10 -30.44 -1.71
N SER A 477 17.26 -30.28 -1.05
CA SER A 477 17.29 -29.61 0.25
C SER A 477 17.04 -28.12 0.08
N THR A 478 16.14 -27.53 0.88
CA THR A 478 15.72 -26.14 0.67
C THR A 478 16.74 -25.10 1.10
N GLU A 479 17.72 -25.46 1.94
CA GLU A 479 18.81 -24.56 2.35
C GLU A 479 20.17 -25.08 1.92
N PHE A 480 20.62 -26.18 2.54
CA PHE A 480 21.92 -26.79 2.29
C PHE A 480 21.80 -28.31 2.19
N GLY A 481 22.49 -28.90 1.24
CA GLY A 481 22.61 -30.36 1.15
C GLY A 481 23.48 -30.88 2.29
N ILE A 482 24.69 -30.34 2.40
CA ILE A 482 25.64 -30.61 3.48
C ILE A 482 26.08 -29.26 4.05
N TYR A 483 25.91 -29.06 5.36
CA TYR A 483 26.24 -27.82 6.05
C TYR A 483 27.24 -28.10 7.19
N ILE A 484 28.33 -27.35 7.23
CA ILE A 484 29.37 -27.46 8.27
C ILE A 484 29.51 -26.09 8.92
N ILE A 485 29.30 -26.03 10.23
CA ILE A 485 29.34 -24.81 11.03
C ILE A 485 30.15 -25.05 12.31
N ASP A 486 30.97 -24.09 12.74
CA ASP A 486 31.74 -24.14 13.99
C ASP A 486 32.50 -25.46 14.23
N SER A 487 32.96 -26.09 13.15
CA SER A 487 33.51 -27.46 13.17
C SER A 487 34.89 -27.49 12.54
N LEU A 488 35.74 -28.44 12.94
CA LEU A 488 37.11 -28.57 12.40
C LEU A 488 37.38 -29.95 11.81
N TYR A 489 38.24 -29.97 10.79
CA TYR A 489 38.80 -31.18 10.22
C TYR A 489 37.73 -32.16 9.69
N THR A 490 36.62 -31.65 9.15
CA THR A 490 35.64 -32.50 8.47
C THR A 490 36.16 -32.87 7.09
N LYS A 491 36.15 -34.17 6.79
CA LYS A 491 36.55 -34.71 5.50
C LYS A 491 35.32 -35.06 4.66
N VAL A 492 35.27 -34.58 3.43
CA VAL A 492 34.10 -34.69 2.55
C VAL A 492 34.53 -35.23 1.19
N THR A 493 34.08 -36.44 0.83
CA THR A 493 34.49 -37.13 -0.41
C THR A 493 33.35 -37.86 -1.11
N GLY A 494 33.21 -37.70 -2.43
CA GLY A 494 32.28 -38.48 -3.25
C GLY A 494 30.79 -38.18 -3.03
N ASN A 495 30.44 -37.12 -2.31
CA ASN A 495 29.05 -36.76 -2.06
C ASN A 495 28.40 -36.13 -3.31
N LYS A 496 27.12 -36.43 -3.52
CA LYS A 496 26.34 -35.97 -4.67
C LYS A 496 25.16 -35.14 -4.18
N LEU A 497 25.19 -33.85 -4.48
CA LEU A 497 24.12 -32.92 -4.14
C LEU A 497 23.37 -32.53 -5.43
N ARG A 498 22.04 -32.54 -5.40
CA ARG A 498 21.20 -32.05 -6.51
C ARG A 498 20.07 -31.19 -5.98
N GLY A 499 19.82 -30.04 -6.62
CA GLY A 499 18.85 -29.05 -6.14
C GLY A 499 19.24 -28.39 -4.81
N CYS A 500 20.49 -28.60 -4.36
CA CYS A 500 21.06 -28.06 -3.12
C CYS A 500 22.59 -28.06 -3.24
N GLY A 501 23.28 -27.43 -2.28
CA GLY A 501 24.75 -27.28 -2.29
C GLY A 501 25.42 -27.48 -0.93
N PHE A 502 26.74 -27.27 -0.90
CA PHE A 502 27.52 -27.22 0.32
C PHE A 502 27.42 -25.84 0.96
N GLY A 503 27.32 -25.79 2.29
CA GLY A 503 27.46 -24.57 3.06
C GLY A 503 28.57 -24.71 4.10
N LEU A 504 29.31 -23.63 4.32
CA LEU A 504 30.35 -23.52 5.35
C LEU A 504 30.14 -22.21 6.11
N ASP A 505 30.12 -22.25 7.43
CA ASP A 505 29.99 -21.05 8.28
C ASP A 505 30.73 -21.22 9.61
N ALA A 506 30.87 -20.14 10.37
CA ALA A 506 31.64 -20.09 11.61
C ALA A 506 31.31 -18.82 12.43
N GLU A 507 31.11 -18.95 13.73
CA GLU A 507 30.82 -17.86 14.67
C GLU A 507 32.07 -17.26 15.31
N ILE A 508 33.09 -18.06 15.64
CA ILE A 508 34.22 -17.64 16.50
C ILE A 508 35.51 -17.38 15.72
N SER A 509 35.93 -18.29 14.83
CA SER A 509 37.19 -18.17 14.08
C SER A 509 37.04 -18.65 12.64
N ILE A 510 36.33 -17.85 11.85
CA ILE A 510 35.93 -18.16 10.46
C ILE A 510 37.09 -18.69 9.63
N TYR A 511 38.23 -18.00 9.62
CA TYR A 511 39.34 -18.43 8.78
C TYR A 511 39.87 -19.82 9.14
N SER A 512 40.18 -20.08 10.40
CA SER A 512 40.79 -21.36 10.81
C SER A 512 39.86 -22.54 10.59
N GLU A 513 38.56 -22.32 10.80
CA GLU A 513 37.55 -23.35 10.68
C GLU A 513 37.34 -23.73 9.22
N LEU A 514 37.13 -22.75 8.35
CA LEU A 514 37.08 -22.98 6.91
C LEU A 514 38.38 -23.66 6.43
N ALA A 515 39.55 -23.14 6.82
CA ALA A 515 40.84 -23.64 6.37
C ALA A 515 41.10 -25.11 6.76
N SER A 516 40.52 -25.57 7.87
CA SER A 516 40.70 -26.94 8.38
C SER A 516 39.95 -28.01 7.58
N GLN A 517 38.91 -27.65 6.82
CA GLN A 517 38.09 -28.62 6.10
C GLN A 517 38.84 -29.26 4.93
N GLU A 518 38.53 -30.53 4.65
CA GLU A 518 39.09 -31.29 3.55
C GLU A 518 38.00 -31.72 2.57
N PHE A 519 38.03 -31.14 1.37
CA PHE A 519 37.17 -31.52 0.25
C PHE A 519 38.02 -32.03 -0.91
N ASP A 520 37.61 -33.13 -1.54
CA ASP A 520 38.19 -33.58 -2.79
C ASP A 520 37.29 -33.27 -4.00
N LEU A 521 37.87 -33.44 -5.21
CA LEU A 521 37.20 -33.19 -6.48
C LEU A 521 36.17 -34.26 -6.87
N THR A 522 35.92 -35.25 -6.01
CA THR A 522 34.91 -36.29 -6.28
C THR A 522 33.52 -35.89 -5.81
N ASN A 523 33.40 -34.80 -5.04
CA ASN A 523 32.12 -34.21 -4.67
C ASN A 523 31.50 -33.46 -5.84
N THR A 524 30.18 -33.60 -5.99
CA THR A 524 29.44 -32.98 -7.10
C THR A 524 28.20 -32.24 -6.61
N VAL A 525 27.90 -31.13 -7.28
CA VAL A 525 26.70 -30.30 -7.10
C VAL A 525 26.04 -30.18 -8.47
N ASN A 526 24.80 -30.64 -8.59
CA ASN A 526 24.05 -30.68 -9.86
C ASN A 526 24.80 -31.34 -11.01
N GLY A 527 25.62 -32.36 -10.71
CA GLY A 527 26.44 -33.08 -11.69
C GLY A 527 27.76 -32.40 -12.07
N GLY A 528 27.97 -31.14 -11.66
CA GLY A 528 29.26 -30.45 -11.77
C GLY A 528 30.15 -30.69 -10.54
N ILE A 529 31.45 -30.40 -10.66
CA ILE A 529 32.44 -30.56 -9.58
C ILE A 529 32.27 -29.46 -8.52
N PHE A 530 32.37 -29.83 -7.24
CA PHE A 530 32.53 -28.85 -6.16
C PHE A 530 34.00 -28.44 -6.03
N TYR A 531 34.29 -27.18 -6.30
CA TYR A 531 35.64 -26.63 -6.18
C TYR A 531 35.82 -25.91 -4.85
N TYR A 532 36.75 -26.41 -4.04
CA TYR A 532 37.20 -25.75 -2.81
C TYR A 532 38.69 -25.45 -2.88
N TYR A 533 39.06 -24.21 -3.18
CA TYR A 533 40.45 -23.78 -3.26
C TYR A 533 40.83 -22.89 -2.08
N LYS A 534 42.01 -23.18 -1.51
CA LYS A 534 42.57 -22.49 -0.34
C LYS A 534 43.95 -21.93 -0.67
N ASN A 535 44.22 -20.67 -0.34
CA ASN A 535 45.55 -20.05 -0.45
C ASN A 535 46.16 -20.14 -1.86
N ARG A 536 45.36 -19.87 -2.90
CA ARG A 536 45.79 -19.93 -4.31
C ARG A 536 45.73 -18.56 -4.95
N SER A 537 46.60 -18.32 -5.92
CA SER A 537 46.55 -17.11 -6.75
C SER A 537 46.57 -17.46 -8.23
N ASN A 538 46.11 -16.53 -9.07
CA ASN A 538 46.13 -16.64 -10.53
C ASN A 538 45.37 -17.88 -11.05
N LEU A 539 44.17 -18.11 -10.51
CA LEU A 539 43.28 -19.19 -10.96
C LEU A 539 42.57 -18.72 -12.23
N GLY A 540 42.85 -19.36 -13.37
CA GLY A 540 42.20 -19.08 -14.65
C GLY A 540 40.93 -19.89 -14.85
N THR A 541 40.24 -19.64 -15.96
CA THR A 541 38.97 -20.32 -16.31
C THR A 541 39.07 -21.84 -16.33
N ASP A 542 40.21 -22.39 -16.77
CA ASP A 542 40.46 -23.83 -16.84
C ASP A 542 40.48 -24.51 -15.46
N ASN A 543 40.68 -23.74 -14.39
CA ASN A 543 40.62 -24.25 -13.02
C ASN A 543 39.19 -24.56 -12.55
N PHE A 544 38.17 -24.13 -13.29
CA PHE A 544 36.76 -24.23 -12.89
C PHE A 544 35.89 -24.99 -13.92
N SER A 545 36.50 -25.85 -14.73
CA SER A 545 35.81 -26.62 -15.76
C SER A 545 34.70 -27.50 -15.18
N ASN A 546 33.47 -27.41 -15.70
CA ASN A 546 32.32 -28.17 -15.21
C ASN A 546 32.03 -27.94 -13.71
N ALA A 547 32.26 -26.74 -13.19
CA ALA A 547 31.91 -26.40 -11.81
C ALA A 547 30.39 -26.51 -11.57
N GLY A 548 30.02 -27.13 -10.45
CA GLY A 548 28.66 -27.13 -9.91
C GLY A 548 28.47 -26.12 -8.77
N GLN A 549 29.54 -25.87 -8.03
CA GLN A 549 29.63 -24.84 -6.99
C GLN A 549 31.11 -24.55 -6.71
N ILE A 550 31.44 -23.29 -6.40
CA ILE A 550 32.81 -22.84 -6.12
C ILE A 550 32.85 -22.14 -4.76
N ILE A 551 33.81 -22.52 -3.93
CA ILE A 551 34.20 -21.78 -2.73
C ILE A 551 35.70 -21.48 -2.80
N LEU A 552 36.06 -20.20 -2.73
CA LEU A 552 37.44 -19.73 -2.63
C LEU A 552 37.70 -19.22 -1.21
N LEU A 553 38.77 -19.71 -0.59
CA LEU A 553 39.25 -19.24 0.70
C LEU A 553 40.65 -18.67 0.54
N ASN A 554 40.84 -17.41 0.93
CA ASN A 554 42.13 -16.73 0.87
C ASN A 554 42.81 -16.82 -0.51
N CYS A 555 42.03 -16.67 -1.57
CA CYS A 555 42.53 -16.73 -2.93
C CYS A 555 42.62 -15.33 -3.54
N SER A 556 43.48 -15.14 -4.54
CA SER A 556 43.60 -13.84 -5.21
C SER A 556 43.75 -13.96 -6.72
N TYR A 557 43.31 -12.93 -7.46
CA TYR A 557 43.45 -12.88 -8.92
C TYR A 557 42.83 -14.10 -9.62
N ALA A 558 41.64 -14.50 -9.20
CA ALA A 558 40.88 -15.58 -9.83
C ALA A 558 39.95 -15.02 -10.92
N ASP A 559 39.86 -15.71 -12.05
CA ASP A 559 38.95 -15.41 -13.15
C ASP A 559 37.94 -16.56 -13.31
N ILE A 560 36.73 -16.32 -12.80
CA ILE A 560 35.60 -17.26 -12.86
C ILE A 560 34.66 -16.81 -13.97
N LYS A 561 34.56 -17.61 -15.03
CA LYS A 561 33.84 -17.21 -16.23
C LYS A 561 33.07 -18.32 -16.93
N GLY A 562 31.85 -18.01 -17.37
CA GLY A 562 31.10 -18.86 -18.32
C GLY A 562 30.59 -20.19 -17.73
N ILE A 563 30.27 -20.21 -16.43
CA ILE A 563 29.84 -21.41 -15.70
C ILE A 563 28.42 -21.26 -15.14
N ASN A 564 27.81 -22.39 -14.79
CA ASN A 564 26.48 -22.46 -14.17
C ASN A 564 26.57 -22.93 -12.71
N ALA A 565 27.21 -22.14 -11.85
CA ALA A 565 27.53 -22.51 -10.48
C ALA A 565 27.42 -21.32 -9.53
N SER A 566 27.01 -21.58 -8.28
CA SER A 566 27.13 -20.59 -7.21
C SER A 566 28.58 -20.36 -6.83
N VAL A 567 28.89 -19.14 -6.39
CA VAL A 567 30.26 -18.70 -6.08
C VAL A 567 30.29 -18.05 -4.71
N THR A 568 31.12 -18.58 -3.82
CA THR A 568 31.39 -18.00 -2.51
C THR A 568 32.86 -17.64 -2.36
N LEU A 569 33.12 -16.42 -1.90
CA LEU A 569 34.45 -15.89 -1.62
C LEU A 569 34.58 -15.61 -0.12
N TYR A 570 35.56 -16.24 0.52
CA TYR A 570 36.00 -15.92 1.87
C TYR A 570 37.42 -15.37 1.80
N TYR A 571 37.65 -14.18 2.35
CA TYR A 571 38.97 -13.55 2.41
C TYR A 571 39.69 -13.49 1.05
N SER A 572 38.94 -13.40 -0.06
CA SER A 572 39.50 -13.58 -1.41
C SER A 572 39.38 -12.31 -2.23
N ASP A 573 40.52 -11.71 -2.54
CA ASP A 573 40.59 -10.40 -3.16
C ASP A 573 40.87 -10.45 -4.67
N TYR A 574 40.49 -9.39 -5.39
CA TYR A 574 40.76 -9.24 -6.83
C TYR A 574 40.18 -10.39 -7.69
N VAL A 575 39.00 -10.89 -7.32
CA VAL A 575 38.31 -11.95 -8.06
C VAL A 575 37.39 -11.34 -9.13
N THR A 576 37.48 -11.83 -10.36
CA THR A 576 36.54 -11.51 -11.43
C THR A 576 35.53 -12.63 -11.59
N ILE A 577 34.24 -12.30 -11.55
CA ILE A 577 33.13 -13.22 -11.79
C ILE A 577 32.35 -12.69 -12.98
N SER A 578 32.39 -13.39 -14.12
CA SER A 578 31.76 -12.91 -15.35
C SER A 578 30.98 -13.97 -16.13
N TYR A 579 29.84 -13.60 -16.71
CA TYR A 579 29.02 -14.53 -17.51
C TYR A 579 28.65 -15.82 -16.77
N VAL A 580 28.37 -15.71 -15.47
CA VAL A 580 27.93 -16.81 -14.61
C VAL A 580 26.41 -16.81 -14.52
N ASN A 581 25.78 -17.99 -14.66
CA ASN A 581 24.34 -18.15 -14.52
C ASN A 581 24.00 -19.05 -13.33
N ILE A 582 23.26 -18.52 -12.37
CA ILE A 582 22.81 -19.19 -11.16
C ILE A 582 21.29 -19.19 -11.17
N SER A 583 20.68 -20.36 -11.38
CA SER A 583 19.23 -20.49 -11.53
C SER A 583 18.57 -21.50 -10.58
N LEU A 584 19.36 -22.08 -9.67
CA LEU A 584 18.94 -23.15 -8.77
C LEU A 584 18.85 -22.63 -7.34
N TYR A 585 17.99 -23.29 -6.54
CA TYR A 585 17.79 -22.97 -5.14
C TYR A 585 19.07 -23.19 -4.34
N PHE A 586 19.75 -22.09 -4.03
CA PHE A 586 20.83 -22.01 -3.07
C PHE A 586 20.54 -20.86 -2.11
N ASN A 587 21.10 -20.93 -0.90
CA ASN A 587 20.96 -19.85 0.08
C ASN A 587 21.44 -18.50 -0.51
N TYR A 588 22.64 -18.50 -1.11
CA TYR A 588 23.18 -17.33 -1.80
C TYR A 588 23.53 -17.68 -3.25
N GLY A 589 23.25 -16.77 -4.18
CA GLY A 589 23.75 -16.91 -5.55
C GLY A 589 25.26 -16.64 -5.62
N ILE A 590 25.65 -15.41 -5.25
CA ILE A 590 27.04 -15.01 -5.05
C ILE A 590 27.21 -14.45 -3.65
N TYR A 591 28.16 -14.96 -2.88
CA TYR A 591 28.42 -14.52 -1.52
C TYR A 591 29.88 -14.11 -1.32
N LEU A 592 30.10 -12.90 -0.80
CA LEU A 592 31.41 -12.38 -0.45
C LEU A 592 31.45 -12.11 1.06
N TYR A 593 32.45 -12.68 1.71
CA TYR A 593 32.79 -12.43 3.10
C TYR A 593 34.24 -11.98 3.22
N GLU A 594 34.46 -10.79 3.80
CA GLU A 594 35.80 -10.19 3.94
C GLU A 594 36.62 -10.22 2.64
N SER A 595 35.95 -10.05 1.50
CA SER A 595 36.53 -10.20 0.15
C SER A 595 36.40 -8.90 -0.61
N ASN A 596 37.52 -8.37 -1.10
CA ASN A 596 37.62 -7.00 -1.60
C ASN A 596 38.00 -6.94 -3.06
N TYR A 597 37.69 -5.81 -3.70
CA TYR A 597 38.05 -5.55 -5.10
C TYR A 597 37.53 -6.60 -6.10
N ALA A 598 36.45 -7.29 -5.76
CA ALA A 598 35.81 -8.23 -6.67
C ALA A 598 35.03 -7.48 -7.75
N ASN A 599 35.07 -8.01 -8.97
CA ASN A 599 34.33 -7.49 -10.12
C ASN A 599 33.31 -8.53 -10.59
N ILE A 600 32.05 -8.32 -10.20
CA ILE A 600 30.91 -9.16 -10.57
C ILE A 600 30.23 -8.52 -11.76
N THR A 601 30.31 -9.13 -12.94
CA THR A 601 29.81 -8.51 -14.18
C THR A 601 29.07 -9.47 -15.10
N SER A 602 27.96 -9.02 -15.68
CA SER A 602 27.21 -9.82 -16.66
C SER A 602 26.77 -11.17 -16.09
N VAL A 603 26.42 -11.22 -14.80
CA VAL A 603 25.90 -12.44 -14.17
C VAL A 603 24.38 -12.47 -14.20
N ILE A 604 23.81 -13.66 -14.18
CA ILE A 604 22.38 -13.90 -14.03
C ILE A 604 22.19 -14.68 -12.73
N VAL A 605 21.47 -14.13 -11.77
CA VAL A 605 21.19 -14.78 -10.49
C VAL A 605 19.69 -14.85 -10.27
N SER A 606 19.17 -16.05 -10.03
CA SER A 606 17.76 -16.27 -9.77
C SER A 606 17.49 -17.45 -8.84
N ASN A 607 16.29 -17.45 -8.25
CA ASN A 607 15.80 -18.51 -7.35
C ASN A 607 16.69 -18.76 -6.12
N SER A 608 17.42 -17.74 -5.64
CA SER A 608 18.24 -17.83 -4.42
C SER A 608 17.54 -17.21 -3.22
N SER A 609 17.93 -17.54 -1.98
CA SER A 609 17.37 -16.83 -0.80
C SER A 609 17.79 -15.35 -0.78
N ILE A 610 19.03 -15.07 -1.17
CA ILE A 610 19.54 -13.75 -1.53
C ILE A 610 20.32 -13.88 -2.83
N GLY A 611 20.14 -12.96 -3.78
CA GLY A 611 20.83 -13.02 -5.06
C GLY A 611 22.35 -12.82 -4.91
N ILE A 612 22.77 -11.61 -4.57
CA ILE A 612 24.17 -11.26 -4.33
C ILE A 612 24.30 -10.68 -2.92
N TYR A 613 25.20 -11.22 -2.11
CA TYR A 613 25.43 -10.75 -0.74
C TYR A 613 26.90 -10.38 -0.51
N LEU A 614 27.14 -9.10 -0.16
CA LEU A 614 28.42 -8.58 0.30
C LEU A 614 28.39 -8.37 1.82
N ARG A 615 29.23 -9.09 2.56
CA ARG A 615 29.38 -8.96 4.02
C ARG A 615 30.83 -8.61 4.37
N SER A 616 31.03 -7.54 5.13
CA SER A 616 32.37 -7.05 5.50
C SER A 616 33.34 -6.90 4.31
N SER A 617 32.82 -6.58 3.13
CA SER A 617 33.50 -6.69 1.84
C SER A 617 33.51 -5.34 1.13
N TYR A 618 34.70 -4.83 0.81
CA TYR A 618 34.90 -3.43 0.41
C TYR A 618 35.37 -3.30 -1.05
N PHE A 619 35.11 -2.14 -1.67
CA PHE A 619 35.60 -1.80 -3.01
C PHE A 619 35.16 -2.75 -4.13
N ASN A 620 34.04 -3.46 -3.95
CA ASN A 620 33.52 -4.40 -4.94
C ASN A 620 32.62 -3.70 -5.96
N LYS A 621 32.49 -4.30 -7.14
CA LYS A 621 31.64 -3.81 -8.23
C LYS A 621 30.64 -4.87 -8.67
N ILE A 622 29.38 -4.48 -8.80
CA ILE A 622 28.30 -5.27 -9.41
C ILE A 622 27.83 -4.52 -10.65
N VAL A 623 28.08 -5.08 -11.84
CA VAL A 623 27.98 -4.35 -13.10
C VAL A 623 27.17 -5.14 -14.13
N SER A 624 26.19 -4.52 -14.79
CA SER A 624 25.49 -5.12 -15.95
C SER A 624 24.92 -6.52 -15.69
N SER A 625 24.45 -6.76 -14.46
CA SER A 625 23.98 -8.07 -14.00
C SER A 625 22.46 -8.11 -13.84
N THR A 626 21.88 -9.29 -13.93
CA THR A 626 20.44 -9.53 -13.81
C THR A 626 20.15 -10.38 -12.57
N ILE A 627 19.40 -9.83 -11.62
CA ILE A 627 19.10 -10.48 -10.33
C ILE A 627 17.59 -10.51 -10.11
N TYR A 628 16.99 -11.69 -10.03
CA TYR A 628 15.53 -11.79 -9.93
C TYR A 628 15.00 -13.02 -9.21
N ASN A 629 13.74 -13.00 -8.78
CA ASN A 629 13.08 -14.12 -8.10
C ASN A 629 13.84 -14.63 -6.86
N SER A 630 14.40 -13.74 -6.03
CA SER A 630 14.90 -14.15 -4.73
C SER A 630 13.73 -14.46 -3.78
N THR A 631 13.61 -15.73 -3.36
CA THR A 631 12.39 -16.27 -2.72
C THR A 631 12.45 -16.38 -1.20
N GLY A 632 13.63 -16.19 -0.59
CA GLY A 632 13.73 -16.09 0.86
C GLY A 632 13.48 -17.38 1.66
N THR A 633 13.59 -18.55 1.04
CA THR A 633 13.45 -19.83 1.73
C THR A 633 14.84 -20.31 2.17
N GLY A 634 15.23 -20.06 3.43
CA GLY A 634 16.38 -20.78 4.00
C GLY A 634 17.49 -20.02 4.70
N ALA A 635 17.24 -18.88 5.34
CA ALA A 635 18.23 -18.28 6.24
C ALA A 635 17.95 -18.71 7.69
N TRP A 636 18.84 -19.51 8.28
CA TRP A 636 18.96 -19.53 9.74
C TRP A 636 19.55 -18.21 10.24
N GLU A 637 18.97 -17.82 11.37
CA GLU A 637 19.46 -17.12 12.58
C GLU A 637 20.68 -16.18 12.47
N PHE A 638 20.51 -15.01 13.12
CA PHE A 638 21.29 -13.76 13.15
C PHE A 638 20.86 -12.61 12.23
N PHE A 639 20.14 -12.83 11.14
CA PHE A 639 19.64 -11.74 10.31
C PHE A 639 18.18 -11.39 10.61
N HIS A 640 17.90 -10.08 10.73
CA HIS A 640 16.56 -9.56 10.88
C HIS A 640 15.69 -10.05 9.71
N SER A 641 14.45 -10.45 9.98
CA SER A 641 13.48 -11.00 9.02
C SER A 641 13.25 -10.15 7.74
N ARG A 642 13.71 -8.89 7.71
CA ARG A 642 13.60 -7.92 6.60
C ARG A 642 14.68 -8.01 5.51
N THR A 643 15.60 -8.97 5.59
CA THR A 643 16.72 -9.10 4.62
C THR A 643 16.53 -10.28 3.65
N ILE A 644 15.65 -11.19 4.01
CA ILE A 644 15.40 -12.45 3.31
C ILE A 644 14.66 -12.15 1.99
N GLY A 645 15.08 -12.80 0.90
CA GLY A 645 14.49 -12.58 -0.42
C GLY A 645 14.99 -11.31 -1.12
N THR A 646 16.02 -10.65 -0.61
CA THR A 646 16.61 -9.46 -1.25
C THR A 646 17.39 -9.84 -2.51
N GLY A 647 17.29 -9.03 -3.57
CA GLY A 647 18.10 -9.21 -4.77
C GLY A 647 19.59 -9.00 -4.50
N VAL A 648 19.97 -7.79 -4.07
CA VAL A 648 21.35 -7.45 -3.68
C VAL A 648 21.38 -6.96 -2.23
N LEU A 649 22.16 -7.62 -1.37
CA LEU A 649 22.35 -7.22 0.02
C LEU A 649 23.81 -6.78 0.26
N ILE A 650 23.98 -5.65 0.91
CA ILE A 650 25.26 -5.09 1.35
C ILE A 650 25.18 -4.90 2.85
N SER A 651 26.05 -5.56 3.61
CA SER A 651 26.07 -5.52 5.07
C SER A 651 27.46 -5.27 5.61
N SER A 652 27.62 -4.21 6.42
CA SER A 652 28.92 -3.79 6.99
C SER A 652 30.01 -3.67 5.92
N SER A 653 29.65 -3.17 4.72
CA SER A 653 30.46 -3.26 3.50
C SER A 653 30.46 -1.90 2.79
N MET A 654 31.59 -1.20 2.83
CA MET A 654 31.72 0.19 2.36
C MET A 654 32.37 0.28 0.98
N ASP A 655 32.24 1.46 0.35
CA ASP A 655 32.94 1.84 -0.89
C ASP A 655 32.64 0.90 -2.08
N ASN A 656 31.44 0.28 -2.09
CA ASN A 656 30.99 -0.61 -3.15
C ASN A 656 30.27 0.16 -4.27
N VAL A 657 30.22 -0.40 -5.47
CA VAL A 657 29.55 0.21 -6.63
C VAL A 657 28.60 -0.76 -7.32
N ILE A 658 27.35 -0.36 -7.49
CA ILE A 658 26.28 -1.12 -8.13
C ILE A 658 25.80 -0.32 -9.34
N ILE A 659 26.12 -0.79 -10.55
CA ILE A 659 25.88 -0.02 -11.78
C ILE A 659 25.28 -0.83 -12.91
N ASN A 660 24.27 -0.25 -13.59
CA ASN A 660 23.66 -0.80 -14.80
C ASN A 660 23.05 -2.21 -14.60
N ASN A 661 22.52 -2.53 -13.42
CA ASN A 661 21.92 -3.83 -13.12
C ASN A 661 20.40 -3.83 -13.31
N SER A 662 19.83 -4.99 -13.65
CA SER A 662 18.38 -5.24 -13.64
C SER A 662 18.02 -6.09 -12.43
N ILE A 663 17.26 -5.54 -11.48
CA ILE A 663 16.92 -6.19 -10.21
C ILE A 663 15.40 -6.22 -10.03
N PHE A 664 14.77 -7.39 -10.14
CA PHE A 664 13.31 -7.45 -10.21
C PHE A 664 12.65 -8.71 -9.64
N LEU A 665 11.34 -8.63 -9.34
CA LEU A 665 10.52 -9.76 -8.87
C LEU A 665 11.07 -10.47 -7.60
N ASN A 666 11.81 -9.75 -6.77
CA ASN A 666 12.31 -10.30 -5.51
C ASN A 666 11.25 -10.19 -4.40
N ILE A 667 11.17 -11.20 -3.52
CA ILE A 667 10.21 -11.20 -2.41
C ILE A 667 10.59 -10.14 -1.35
N GLY A 668 11.89 -9.89 -1.16
CA GLY A 668 12.43 -8.83 -0.32
C GLY A 668 12.57 -7.51 -1.09
N TYR A 669 13.58 -6.72 -0.73
CA TYR A 669 13.95 -5.52 -1.47
C TYR A 669 14.70 -5.86 -2.75
N GLY A 670 14.66 -4.98 -3.75
CA GLY A 670 15.60 -5.08 -4.87
C GLY A 670 17.05 -4.95 -4.37
N LEU A 671 17.34 -3.87 -3.65
CA LEU A 671 18.64 -3.58 -3.06
C LEU A 671 18.49 -3.20 -1.58
N HIS A 672 19.31 -3.77 -0.70
CA HIS A 672 19.37 -3.41 0.71
C HIS A 672 20.83 -3.12 1.12
N ILE A 673 21.07 -1.93 1.65
CA ILE A 673 22.36 -1.48 2.16
C ILE A 673 22.24 -1.24 3.66
N ARG A 674 23.06 -1.95 4.46
CA ARG A 674 23.11 -1.85 5.91
C ARG A 674 24.55 -1.63 6.38
N ASN A 675 24.80 -0.58 7.16
CA ASN A 675 26.17 -0.21 7.58
C ASN A 675 27.15 -0.14 6.38
N GLY A 676 26.71 0.39 5.23
CA GLY A 676 27.39 0.27 3.95
C GLY A 676 27.82 1.61 3.35
N ASP A 677 28.45 2.46 4.15
CA ASP A 677 28.81 3.84 3.80
C ASP A 677 29.55 3.97 2.44
N ARG A 678 29.40 5.14 1.80
CA ARG A 678 30.08 5.48 0.54
C ARG A 678 29.80 4.51 -0.61
N THR A 679 28.66 3.80 -0.55
CA THR A 679 28.22 2.92 -1.64
C THR A 679 27.53 3.74 -2.74
N GLY A 680 27.92 3.49 -3.99
CA GLY A 680 27.34 4.14 -5.17
C GLY A 680 26.36 3.24 -5.91
N VAL A 681 25.16 3.74 -6.19
CA VAL A 681 24.07 3.04 -6.89
C VAL A 681 23.67 3.83 -8.13
N TYR A 682 24.09 3.36 -9.31
CA TYR A 682 24.03 4.12 -10.56
C TYR A 682 23.32 3.40 -11.70
N ASP A 683 22.43 4.07 -12.42
CA ASP A 683 21.87 3.58 -13.69
C ASP A 683 21.22 2.18 -13.60
N ASN A 684 20.71 1.77 -12.42
CA ASN A 684 20.06 0.46 -12.23
C ASN A 684 18.56 0.52 -12.52
N ASN A 685 18.00 -0.62 -12.97
CA ASN A 685 16.57 -0.84 -13.14
C ASN A 685 16.05 -1.76 -12.02
N ILE A 686 15.38 -1.20 -11.01
CA ILE A 686 14.95 -1.87 -9.79
C ILE A 686 13.42 -1.87 -9.73
N ILE A 687 12.80 -2.96 -10.19
CA ILE A 687 11.36 -2.98 -10.48
C ILE A 687 10.62 -4.19 -9.91
N GLU A 688 9.33 -4.07 -9.63
CA GLU A 688 8.44 -5.19 -9.27
C GLU A 688 8.90 -6.01 -8.02
N ASN A 689 9.65 -5.40 -7.09
CA ASN A 689 10.07 -6.05 -5.85
C ASN A 689 9.01 -5.87 -4.75
N LYS A 690 8.84 -6.89 -3.90
CA LYS A 690 7.67 -6.98 -3.01
C LYS A 690 7.82 -6.18 -1.70
N GLU A 691 8.99 -6.16 -1.06
CA GLU A 691 9.18 -5.31 0.14
C GLU A 691 9.50 -3.85 -0.20
N GLY A 692 10.11 -3.59 -1.35
CA GLY A 692 10.44 -2.25 -1.84
C GLY A 692 11.59 -2.25 -2.86
N GLY A 693 11.91 -1.09 -3.42
CA GLY A 693 13.00 -0.94 -4.39
C GLY A 693 14.37 -0.98 -3.70
N ILE A 694 14.73 0.10 -3.01
CA ILE A 694 16.00 0.26 -2.28
C ILE A 694 15.72 0.51 -0.79
N PHE A 695 16.41 -0.19 0.10
CA PHE A 695 16.40 0.10 1.54
C PHE A 695 17.80 0.38 2.06
N ILE A 696 17.96 1.51 2.74
CA ILE A 696 19.21 2.00 3.33
C ILE A 696 18.99 2.12 4.84
N GLU A 697 19.81 1.40 5.59
CA GLU A 697 19.73 1.31 7.04
C GLU A 697 21.12 1.58 7.65
N TYR A 698 21.20 2.55 8.57
CA TYR A 698 22.44 2.92 9.26
C TYR A 698 23.64 3.13 8.33
N SER A 699 23.43 3.79 7.18
CA SER A 699 24.47 3.99 6.17
C SER A 699 24.50 5.43 5.69
N ASN A 700 25.69 5.99 5.58
CA ASN A 700 25.90 7.41 5.26
C ASN A 700 26.67 7.60 3.95
N ASP A 701 26.53 8.79 3.36
CA ASP A 701 27.24 9.17 2.12
C ASP A 701 26.93 8.20 0.96
N ILE A 702 25.68 7.73 0.87
CA ILE A 702 25.21 6.89 -0.22
C ILE A 702 24.82 7.77 -1.40
N ALA A 703 25.39 7.47 -2.57
CA ALA A 703 25.11 8.18 -3.81
C ALA A 703 24.19 7.33 -4.71
N ILE A 704 22.93 7.73 -4.84
CA ILE A 704 21.92 7.05 -5.65
C ILE A 704 21.57 7.95 -6.83
N SER A 705 21.97 7.58 -8.05
CA SER A 705 21.63 8.40 -9.21
C SER A 705 21.31 7.66 -10.50
N LYS A 706 20.42 8.26 -11.31
CA LYS A 706 19.99 7.75 -12.62
C LYS A 706 19.33 6.37 -12.58
N ASN A 707 18.84 5.92 -11.42
CA ASN A 707 18.14 4.65 -11.31
C ASN A 707 16.68 4.79 -11.73
N ARG A 708 16.13 3.74 -12.36
CA ARG A 708 14.70 3.53 -12.55
C ARG A 708 14.20 2.63 -11.42
N ILE A 709 13.28 3.14 -10.61
CA ILE A 709 12.71 2.45 -9.45
C ILE A 709 11.19 2.45 -9.60
N ASP A 710 10.64 1.34 -10.10
CA ASP A 710 9.31 1.31 -10.71
C ASP A 710 8.48 0.11 -10.26
N GLU A 711 7.16 0.27 -10.11
CA GLU A 711 6.21 -0.83 -9.86
C GLU A 711 6.53 -1.73 -8.65
N ASN A 712 7.29 -1.24 -7.65
CA ASN A 712 7.54 -2.01 -6.43
C ASN A 712 6.30 -1.97 -5.51
N ILE A 713 5.95 -3.10 -4.90
CA ILE A 713 4.80 -3.19 -3.98
C ILE A 713 5.06 -2.42 -2.68
N GLY A 714 6.34 -2.25 -2.33
CA GLY A 714 6.77 -1.47 -1.18
C GLY A 714 6.99 0.00 -1.46
N VAL A 715 7.88 0.60 -0.68
CA VAL A 715 8.41 1.95 -0.91
C VAL A 715 9.47 1.87 -2.02
N GLY A 716 9.57 2.92 -2.85
CA GLY A 716 10.63 3.02 -3.86
C GLY A 716 12.03 3.04 -3.23
N VAL A 717 12.32 4.03 -2.37
CA VAL A 717 13.57 4.16 -1.62
C VAL A 717 13.29 4.45 -0.15
N THR A 718 13.88 3.70 0.78
CA THR A 718 13.74 3.92 2.22
C THR A 718 15.09 4.26 2.85
N PHE A 719 15.12 5.27 3.73
CA PHE A 719 16.25 5.63 4.58
C PHE A 719 15.87 5.46 6.06
N ARG A 720 16.72 4.81 6.84
CA ARG A 720 16.53 4.62 8.29
C ARG A 720 17.83 4.85 9.03
N GLY A 721 17.89 5.86 9.91
CA GLY A 721 19.11 6.20 10.64
C GLY A 721 20.29 6.47 9.70
N SER A 722 20.04 7.08 8.54
CA SER A 722 20.98 7.17 7.42
C SER A 722 21.08 8.61 6.95
N ASP A 723 22.26 9.21 7.12
CA ASP A 723 22.48 10.65 7.01
C ASP A 723 23.42 10.98 5.85
N LEU A 724 23.43 12.24 5.41
CA LEU A 724 24.35 12.74 4.38
C LEU A 724 24.23 12.01 3.03
N ASN A 725 23.07 11.46 2.70
CA ASN A 725 22.86 10.72 1.46
C ASN A 725 22.38 11.62 0.32
N ASN A 726 22.72 11.25 -0.91
CA ASN A 726 22.38 12.00 -2.11
C ASN A 726 21.53 11.14 -3.06
N LEU A 727 20.27 11.54 -3.25
CA LEU A 727 19.35 10.98 -4.24
C LEU A 727 19.23 11.97 -5.39
N ARG A 728 19.82 11.66 -6.55
CA ARG A 728 19.85 12.58 -7.69
C ARG A 728 19.43 11.95 -9.02
N SER A 729 18.60 12.63 -9.80
CA SER A 729 18.29 12.22 -11.17
C SER A 729 17.67 10.81 -11.30
N ASN A 730 16.94 10.34 -10.29
CA ASN A 730 16.26 9.04 -10.33
C ASN A 730 14.82 9.17 -10.84
N SER A 731 14.32 8.11 -11.48
CA SER A 731 12.92 7.96 -11.88
C SER A 731 12.23 6.99 -10.92
N ILE A 732 11.47 7.50 -9.96
CA ILE A 732 10.83 6.75 -8.88
C ILE A 732 9.31 6.77 -9.07
N LYS A 733 8.77 5.72 -9.67
CA LYS A 733 7.41 5.72 -10.21
C LYS A 733 6.58 4.50 -9.81
N ASN A 734 5.26 4.65 -9.78
CA ASN A 734 4.30 3.54 -9.63
C ASN A 734 4.55 2.60 -8.43
N ASN A 735 5.24 3.06 -7.37
CA ASN A 735 5.45 2.24 -6.19
C ASN A 735 4.18 2.29 -5.33
N HIS A 736 3.72 1.15 -4.84
CA HIS A 736 2.41 1.07 -4.18
C HIS A 736 2.37 1.76 -2.80
N LYS A 737 3.52 2.18 -2.26
CA LYS A 737 3.63 3.05 -1.07
C LYS A 737 4.26 4.40 -1.46
N SER A 738 5.13 4.98 -0.64
CA SER A 738 5.82 6.23 -0.96
C SER A 738 6.91 6.01 -2.01
N GLY A 739 7.23 7.04 -2.80
CA GLY A 739 8.44 7.06 -3.63
C GLY A 739 9.68 7.01 -2.75
N VAL A 740 9.74 7.88 -1.74
CA VAL A 740 10.80 7.91 -0.72
C VAL A 740 10.19 7.90 0.70
N PHE A 741 10.82 7.18 1.62
CA PHE A 741 10.44 7.15 3.05
C PHE A 741 11.66 7.35 3.95
N LEU A 742 11.63 8.35 4.84
CA LEU A 742 12.71 8.69 5.78
C LEU A 742 12.28 8.45 7.23
N ILE A 743 13.15 7.80 7.99
CA ILE A 743 12.97 7.52 9.42
C ILE A 743 14.23 7.93 10.16
N ALA A 744 14.16 8.96 11.00
CA ALA A 744 15.29 9.45 11.80
C ALA A 744 16.58 9.57 10.95
N SER A 745 16.51 10.31 9.84
CA SER A 745 17.56 10.41 8.83
C SER A 745 17.75 11.89 8.47
N ASP A 746 18.93 12.42 8.75
CA ASP A 746 19.24 13.84 8.75
C ASP A 746 20.19 14.21 7.60
N ASP A 747 20.21 15.50 7.25
CA ASP A 747 21.19 16.09 6.31
C ASP A 747 21.25 15.41 4.92
N ASN A 748 20.14 14.84 4.43
CA ASN A 748 20.07 14.21 3.11
C ASN A 748 19.67 15.21 2.01
N GLN A 749 20.13 14.99 0.78
CA GLN A 749 19.87 15.84 -0.38
C GLN A 749 19.14 15.10 -1.49
N PHE A 750 17.95 15.57 -1.87
CA PHE A 750 17.14 14.99 -2.94
C PHE A 750 16.89 16.00 -4.05
N PHE A 751 17.41 15.77 -5.25
CA PHE A 751 17.27 16.72 -6.35
C PHE A 751 17.29 16.12 -7.75
N MET A 752 16.61 16.78 -8.69
CA MET A 752 16.45 16.30 -10.08
C MET A 752 15.74 14.93 -10.18
N ASN A 753 15.00 14.48 -9.16
CA ASN A 753 14.27 13.22 -9.21
C ASN A 753 12.86 13.40 -9.76
N ILE A 754 12.31 12.34 -10.35
CA ILE A 754 10.91 12.27 -10.78
C ILE A 754 10.18 11.32 -9.83
N PHE A 755 9.23 11.85 -9.07
CA PHE A 755 8.33 11.11 -8.18
C PHE A 755 6.93 11.07 -8.78
N GLN A 756 6.58 9.95 -9.42
CA GLN A 756 5.32 9.87 -10.19
C GLN A 756 4.43 8.70 -9.77
N SER A 757 3.13 8.93 -9.60
CA SER A 757 2.12 7.88 -9.38
C SER A 757 2.41 6.94 -8.21
N ASN A 758 3.09 7.45 -7.17
CA ASN A 758 3.25 6.74 -5.90
C ASN A 758 2.12 7.13 -4.94
N THR A 759 2.00 6.48 -3.77
CA THR A 759 1.06 6.94 -2.74
C THR A 759 1.45 8.32 -2.20
N TYR A 760 2.73 8.51 -1.87
CA TYR A 760 3.34 9.79 -1.53
C TYR A 760 4.60 9.98 -2.39
N GLY A 761 4.98 11.20 -2.74
CA GLY A 761 6.28 11.47 -3.33
C GLY A 761 7.40 11.15 -2.33
N ILE A 762 7.42 11.90 -1.23
CA ILE A 762 8.34 11.72 -0.10
C ILE A 762 7.53 11.68 1.21
N TYR A 763 7.86 10.78 2.13
CA TYR A 763 7.26 10.70 3.47
C TYR A 763 8.35 10.73 4.54
N LEU A 764 8.24 11.60 5.54
CA LEU A 764 9.22 11.79 6.62
C LEU A 764 8.60 11.61 8.02
N THR A 765 9.30 10.92 8.92
CA THR A 765 8.85 10.63 10.30
C THR A 765 10.03 10.54 11.29
N TYR A 766 9.74 10.63 12.59
CA TYR A 766 10.67 10.41 13.71
C TYR A 766 11.96 11.25 13.65
N SER A 767 11.84 12.58 13.57
CA SER A 767 12.97 13.53 13.63
C SER A 767 13.98 13.43 12.46
N ALA A 768 13.49 13.34 11.22
CA ALA A 768 14.31 13.48 10.00
C ALA A 768 14.46 14.97 9.62
N THR A 769 15.53 15.61 10.08
CA THR A 769 15.77 17.06 10.06
C THR A 769 16.88 17.48 9.09
N ASN A 770 16.90 18.76 8.69
CA ASN A 770 17.92 19.34 7.80
C ASN A 770 18.05 18.67 6.43
N ASN A 771 16.98 18.02 5.96
CA ASN A 771 16.94 17.44 4.62
C ASN A 771 16.68 18.56 3.60
N LEU A 772 17.35 18.51 2.44
CA LEU A 772 17.25 19.49 1.37
C LEU A 772 16.63 18.84 0.12
N VAL A 773 15.47 19.34 -0.30
CA VAL A 773 14.67 18.80 -1.40
C VAL A 773 14.38 19.89 -2.42
N TYR A 774 15.02 19.86 -3.58
CA TYR A 774 14.87 20.91 -4.61
C TYR A 774 15.01 20.35 -6.02
N ASN A 775 14.45 21.05 -7.00
CA ASN A 775 14.48 20.68 -8.42
C ASN A 775 13.97 19.25 -8.70
N ASN A 776 12.99 18.77 -7.92
CA ASN A 776 12.32 17.50 -8.18
C ASN A 776 10.97 17.72 -8.87
N SER A 777 10.42 16.64 -9.39
CA SER A 777 9.20 16.59 -10.18
C SER A 777 8.17 15.68 -9.49
N PHE A 778 7.13 16.26 -8.89
CA PHE A 778 6.07 15.53 -8.18
C PHE A 778 4.80 15.43 -9.02
N PHE A 779 4.53 14.23 -9.54
CA PHE A 779 3.47 13.99 -10.52
C PHE A 779 2.44 12.92 -10.11
N GLU A 780 1.16 13.27 -10.05
CA GLU A 780 0.04 12.34 -9.89
C GLU A 780 0.16 11.35 -8.70
N ASN A 781 0.74 11.77 -7.57
CA ASN A 781 0.79 10.94 -6.36
C ASN A 781 -0.59 10.94 -5.65
N VAL A 782 -0.96 9.83 -5.00
CA VAL A 782 -2.32 9.62 -4.46
C VAL A 782 -2.66 10.58 -3.31
N ILE A 783 -1.72 10.80 -2.39
CA ILE A 783 -1.86 11.72 -1.26
C ILE A 783 -0.72 12.73 -1.39
N GLN A 784 -1.08 14.01 -1.47
CA GLN A 784 -0.32 15.00 -2.23
C GLN A 784 1.03 15.36 -1.62
N ASP A 785 2.02 14.84 -2.33
CA ASP A 785 3.35 15.33 -2.66
C ASP A 785 4.45 15.31 -1.60
N ALA A 786 4.13 15.53 -0.33
CA ALA A 786 4.97 15.07 0.79
C ALA A 786 4.24 15.09 2.14
N TYR A 787 4.65 14.22 3.08
CA TYR A 787 4.18 14.26 4.47
C TYR A 787 5.37 14.40 5.42
N GLU A 788 5.26 15.31 6.39
CA GLU A 788 6.31 15.59 7.38
C GLU A 788 5.70 15.72 8.78
N GLU A 789 6.17 14.93 9.73
CA GLU A 789 5.70 15.01 11.13
C GLU A 789 6.27 16.23 11.88
N PHE A 790 7.46 16.72 11.50
CA PHE A 790 8.21 17.79 12.18
C PHE A 790 8.82 18.78 11.18
N LEU A 791 8.51 20.07 11.30
CA LEU A 791 8.80 21.12 10.30
C LEU A 791 10.28 21.53 10.16
N ASN A 792 11.14 20.69 9.59
CA ASN A 792 12.59 20.96 9.50
C ASN A 792 13.24 20.56 8.16
N THR A 793 12.45 20.23 7.14
CA THR A 793 12.92 19.98 5.77
C THR A 793 12.88 21.26 4.95
N GLN A 794 13.97 21.54 4.20
CA GLN A 794 14.03 22.65 3.27
C GLN A 794 13.59 22.16 1.87
N TRP A 795 12.53 22.76 1.33
CA TRP A 795 11.90 22.36 0.06
C TRP A 795 12.32 23.21 -1.15
N ASP A 796 13.36 24.03 -0.97
CA ASP A 796 14.00 24.83 -1.99
C ASP A 796 15.47 25.06 -1.59
N ASP A 797 16.36 25.42 -2.52
CA ASP A 797 17.75 25.76 -2.20
C ASP A 797 17.98 27.27 -1.99
N GLY A 798 16.90 28.05 -1.88
CA GLY A 798 16.93 29.51 -1.88
C GLY A 798 17.01 30.15 -3.27
N LEU A 799 17.15 29.36 -4.35
CA LEU A 799 17.13 29.81 -5.74
C LEU A 799 16.01 29.16 -6.54
N ILE A 800 15.81 27.85 -6.35
CA ILE A 800 14.78 27.06 -7.02
C ILE A 800 14.19 26.01 -6.05
N GLY A 801 12.91 25.73 -6.24
CA GLY A 801 12.13 24.73 -5.53
C GLY A 801 11.84 23.51 -6.39
N ASN A 802 10.69 22.88 -6.18
CA ASN A 802 10.23 21.68 -6.87
C ASN A 802 9.04 21.99 -7.79
N SER A 803 8.76 21.10 -8.75
CA SER A 803 7.57 21.16 -9.60
C SER A 803 6.47 20.25 -9.04
N TRP A 804 5.25 20.79 -8.95
CA TRP A 804 4.11 20.16 -8.29
C TRP A 804 2.90 20.13 -9.24
N THR A 805 2.20 19.00 -9.34
CA THR A 805 1.06 18.86 -10.28
C THR A 805 -0.13 19.74 -9.95
N ASN A 806 -0.32 20.04 -8.67
CA ASN A 806 -1.46 20.80 -8.14
C ASN A 806 -1.10 22.25 -7.81
N TYR A 807 0.12 22.70 -8.10
CA TYR A 807 0.44 24.11 -8.01
C TYR A 807 -0.40 24.86 -9.06
N ILE A 808 -0.97 25.98 -8.65
CA ILE A 808 -1.88 26.80 -9.49
C ILE A 808 -1.48 28.27 -9.48
N GLY A 809 -0.21 28.53 -9.13
CA GLY A 809 0.34 29.88 -9.15
C GLY A 809 0.55 30.39 -10.58
N LYS A 810 1.30 31.48 -10.69
CA LYS A 810 1.57 32.16 -11.94
C LYS A 810 3.07 32.40 -12.05
N ASP A 811 3.56 32.42 -13.28
CA ASP A 811 4.90 32.88 -13.62
C ASP A 811 4.77 34.17 -14.46
N ILE A 812 4.60 35.29 -13.77
CA ILE A 812 4.34 36.59 -14.40
C ILE A 812 5.57 37.06 -15.17
N ASN A 813 6.76 36.74 -14.67
CA ASN A 813 8.03 37.22 -15.21
C ASN A 813 8.65 36.26 -16.26
N ASP A 814 8.07 35.06 -16.45
CA ASP A 814 8.47 34.01 -17.40
C ASP A 814 9.90 33.50 -17.14
N ASP A 815 10.33 33.44 -15.87
CA ASP A 815 11.64 32.93 -15.43
C ASP A 815 11.65 31.44 -15.05
N GLY A 816 10.47 30.83 -14.96
CA GLY A 816 10.27 29.42 -14.64
C GLY A 816 10.05 29.08 -13.18
N ILE A 817 9.93 30.10 -12.35
CA ILE A 817 9.65 30.01 -10.93
C ILE A 817 8.30 30.66 -10.70
N GLY A 818 7.40 29.95 -10.05
CA GLY A 818 6.12 30.51 -9.66
C GLY A 818 6.32 31.67 -8.66
N ASP A 819 5.71 32.82 -8.95
CA ASP A 819 5.84 34.04 -8.14
C ASP A 819 5.16 33.93 -6.76
N SER A 820 4.49 32.80 -6.48
CA SER A 820 3.81 32.52 -5.22
C SER A 820 4.35 31.23 -4.60
N ALA A 821 4.67 31.25 -3.31
CA ALA A 821 5.09 30.04 -2.60
C ALA A 821 3.99 28.95 -2.64
N TYR A 822 4.40 27.69 -2.75
CA TYR A 822 3.51 26.54 -2.65
C TYR A 822 3.48 26.02 -1.22
N TYR A 823 2.29 26.03 -0.61
CA TYR A 823 2.06 25.54 0.75
C TYR A 823 1.38 24.18 0.70
N PHE A 824 1.93 23.20 1.41
CA PHE A 824 1.36 21.87 1.54
C PHE A 824 1.53 21.36 2.97
N ASP A 825 0.45 20.79 3.51
CA ASP A 825 0.33 20.44 4.92
C ASP A 825 0.75 21.59 5.86
N ARG A 826 1.97 21.54 6.40
CA ARG A 826 2.56 22.58 7.26
C ARG A 826 3.86 23.16 6.70
N SER A 827 4.33 22.69 5.55
CA SER A 827 5.62 23.06 4.95
C SER A 827 5.42 23.96 3.73
N VAL A 828 6.51 24.56 3.24
CA VAL A 828 6.49 25.55 2.17
C VAL A 828 7.66 25.32 1.22
N ASP A 829 7.35 25.36 -0.07
CA ASP A 829 8.32 25.56 -1.15
C ASP A 829 8.19 27.01 -1.61
N ASN A 830 9.25 27.82 -1.38
CA ASN A 830 9.21 29.25 -1.66
C ASN A 830 9.42 29.59 -3.14
N TYR A 831 9.99 28.66 -3.92
CA TYR A 831 10.39 28.89 -5.31
C TYR A 831 9.90 27.75 -6.22
N PRO A 832 8.59 27.41 -6.21
CA PRO A 832 8.08 26.27 -6.96
C PRO A 832 8.34 26.43 -8.46
N LEU A 833 8.79 25.37 -9.12
CA LEU A 833 9.01 25.38 -10.56
C LEU A 833 7.66 25.31 -11.29
N TRP A 834 7.36 26.32 -12.10
CA TRP A 834 6.07 26.48 -12.76
C TRP A 834 6.17 27.14 -14.13
N TRP A 835 5.18 26.89 -14.97
CA TRP A 835 5.00 27.56 -16.26
C TRP A 835 3.51 27.69 -16.55
N ASP A 836 3.02 28.90 -16.81
CA ASP A 836 1.66 29.16 -17.26
C ASP A 836 1.60 29.85 -18.63
N ALA A 837 0.51 29.59 -19.36
CA ALA A 837 0.30 30.23 -20.66
C ALA A 837 -0.04 31.72 -20.47
N PRO A 838 0.42 32.62 -21.36
CA PRO A 838 0.09 34.04 -21.27
C PRO A 838 -1.41 34.26 -21.53
N LYS A 839 -1.98 35.34 -20.99
CA LYS A 839 -3.35 35.78 -21.31
C LYS A 839 -3.30 37.11 -22.04
N PHE A 840 -4.18 37.29 -23.01
CA PHE A 840 -4.23 38.51 -23.79
C PHE A 840 -5.65 38.90 -24.19
N GLU A 841 -5.88 40.15 -24.54
CA GLU A 841 -7.11 40.69 -25.11
C GLU A 841 -6.84 41.36 -26.46
N ILE A 842 -7.83 41.35 -27.35
CA ILE A 842 -7.76 42.07 -28.63
C ILE A 842 -8.32 43.47 -28.35
N LEU A 843 -7.49 44.51 -28.48
CA LEU A 843 -7.91 45.90 -28.31
C LEU A 843 -8.47 46.48 -29.61
N ASN A 844 -7.84 46.17 -30.74
CA ASN A 844 -8.28 46.52 -32.08
C ASN A 844 -7.90 45.38 -33.04
N PRO A 845 -8.65 45.13 -34.12
CA PRO A 845 -9.96 45.74 -34.43
C PRO A 845 -11.06 45.26 -33.46
N HIS A 846 -12.19 45.96 -33.43
CA HIS A 846 -13.37 45.54 -32.67
C HIS A 846 -14.30 44.67 -33.52
N ILE A 847 -15.19 43.93 -32.85
CA ILE A 847 -16.18 43.09 -33.52
C ILE A 847 -17.10 43.99 -34.36
N GLY A 848 -17.21 43.68 -35.65
CA GLY A 848 -18.06 44.38 -36.61
C GLY A 848 -17.44 45.62 -37.26
N ASP A 849 -16.17 45.92 -36.99
CA ASP A 849 -15.46 47.03 -37.65
C ASP A 849 -15.42 46.83 -39.18
N PHE A 850 -15.60 47.92 -39.92
CA PHE A 850 -15.62 47.94 -41.39
C PHE A 850 -14.27 48.37 -41.95
N PHE A 851 -13.76 47.60 -42.91
CA PHE A 851 -12.49 47.86 -43.58
C PHE A 851 -12.64 47.77 -45.10
N GLY A 852 -12.06 48.73 -45.81
CA GLY A 852 -12.05 48.75 -47.27
C GLY A 852 -10.89 47.98 -47.87
N ILE A 853 -10.25 48.58 -48.88
CA ILE A 853 -9.09 48.01 -49.56
C ILE A 853 -7.83 47.90 -48.68
N TYR A 854 -7.71 48.71 -47.62
CA TYR A 854 -6.56 48.67 -46.71
C TYR A 854 -6.79 47.68 -45.57
N SER A 855 -5.74 46.92 -45.23
CA SER A 855 -5.81 45.95 -44.15
C SER A 855 -5.94 46.61 -42.78
N PRO A 856 -6.61 45.94 -41.81
CA PRO A 856 -6.77 46.49 -40.47
C PRO A 856 -5.44 46.51 -39.70
N GLU A 857 -5.23 47.58 -38.93
CA GLU A 857 -4.29 47.57 -37.81
C GLU A 857 -4.87 46.71 -36.68
N PHE A 858 -4.03 45.95 -36.00
CA PHE A 858 -4.39 45.24 -34.78
C PHE A 858 -3.46 45.56 -33.63
N SER A 859 -4.03 45.49 -32.42
CA SER A 859 -3.33 45.69 -31.16
C SER A 859 -3.84 44.71 -30.12
N LEU A 860 -2.93 44.00 -29.47
CA LEU A 860 -3.19 43.04 -28.41
C LEU A 860 -2.65 43.56 -27.09
N ASN A 861 -3.40 43.35 -26.01
CA ASN A 861 -2.97 43.63 -24.65
C ASN A 861 -2.66 42.33 -23.92
N ILE A 862 -1.44 42.14 -23.44
CA ILE A 862 -1.11 40.99 -22.57
C ILE A 862 -1.59 41.32 -21.16
N THR A 863 -2.58 40.57 -20.68
CA THR A 863 -3.22 40.79 -19.39
C THR A 863 -2.59 39.97 -18.27
N GLU A 864 -1.82 38.93 -18.61
CA GLU A 864 -1.09 38.06 -17.68
C GLU A 864 0.08 37.36 -18.40
N GLY A 865 1.23 37.23 -17.72
CA GLY A 865 2.44 36.59 -18.25
C GLY A 865 3.18 37.40 -19.32
N THR A 866 4.14 36.75 -19.98
CA THR A 866 4.97 37.38 -21.03
C THR A 866 4.70 36.74 -22.40
N ALA A 867 4.47 37.58 -23.41
CA ALA A 867 4.32 37.13 -24.79
C ALA A 867 5.68 37.10 -25.51
N SER A 868 6.16 35.91 -25.87
CA SER A 868 7.39 35.75 -26.65
C SER A 868 7.14 35.60 -28.14
N SER A 869 5.97 35.09 -28.55
CA SER A 869 5.57 35.07 -29.97
C SER A 869 4.08 35.29 -30.16
N VAL A 870 3.72 36.04 -31.20
CA VAL A 870 2.33 36.30 -31.61
C VAL A 870 2.15 35.83 -33.04
N LYS A 871 1.04 35.15 -33.30
CA LYS A 871 0.61 34.78 -34.65
C LYS A 871 -0.87 35.11 -34.86
N TYR A 872 -1.25 35.33 -36.10
CA TYR A 872 -2.64 35.37 -36.51
C TYR A 872 -2.92 34.54 -37.75
N SER A 873 -4.16 34.11 -37.91
CA SER A 873 -4.68 33.43 -39.10
C SER A 873 -6.09 33.90 -39.41
N PHE A 874 -6.60 33.55 -40.59
CA PHE A 874 -7.93 33.94 -41.02
C PHE A 874 -8.87 32.74 -41.03
N ASN A 875 -10.10 32.93 -40.54
CA ASN A 875 -11.17 31.94 -40.55
C ASN A 875 -10.72 30.58 -39.94
N ASN A 876 -10.65 29.52 -40.74
CA ASN A 876 -10.15 28.21 -40.31
C ASN A 876 -8.96 27.77 -41.20
N GLU A 877 -8.21 28.73 -41.73
CA GLU A 877 -7.05 28.43 -42.57
C GLU A 877 -5.88 27.89 -41.75
N THR A 878 -5.08 27.02 -42.36
CA THR A 878 -3.88 26.43 -41.74
C THR A 878 -2.65 27.34 -41.80
N THR A 879 -2.68 28.39 -42.63
CA THR A 879 -1.59 29.34 -42.77
C THR A 879 -1.66 30.37 -41.65
N SER A 880 -0.54 30.59 -40.95
CA SER A 880 -0.43 31.59 -39.87
C SER A 880 0.71 32.58 -40.17
N TYR A 881 0.51 33.81 -39.71
CA TYR A 881 1.40 34.95 -39.92
C TYR A 881 1.98 35.37 -38.57
N SER A 882 3.31 35.43 -38.47
CA SER A 882 3.99 35.88 -37.24
C SER A 882 3.99 37.40 -37.15
N SER A 883 3.81 37.95 -35.95
CA SER A 883 3.83 39.39 -35.71
C SER A 883 4.27 39.72 -34.28
N SER A 884 4.38 41.02 -33.96
CA SER A 884 4.36 41.56 -32.61
C SER A 884 2.94 41.76 -32.09
N ILE A 885 2.79 42.13 -30.81
CA ILE A 885 1.50 42.43 -30.17
C ILE A 885 0.74 43.60 -30.82
N ASN A 886 1.44 44.48 -31.53
CA ASN A 886 0.86 45.52 -32.39
C ASN A 886 1.36 45.33 -33.82
N GLY A 887 0.52 45.53 -34.81
CA GLY A 887 0.90 45.39 -36.21
C GLY A 887 -0.26 45.58 -37.18
N PHE A 888 -0.03 45.28 -38.44
CA PHE A 888 -1.06 45.27 -39.48
C PHE A 888 -1.33 43.85 -39.93
N VAL A 889 -2.58 43.56 -40.26
CA VAL A 889 -2.89 42.38 -41.08
C VAL A 889 -2.15 42.51 -42.40
N ASP A 890 -1.57 41.40 -42.86
CA ASP A 890 -0.83 41.32 -44.11
C ASP A 890 -1.69 41.80 -45.28
N GLN A 891 -1.22 42.83 -45.97
CA GLN A 891 -1.98 43.51 -47.03
C GLN A 891 -2.16 42.60 -48.26
N ASP A 892 -1.12 41.86 -48.65
CA ASP A 892 -1.20 40.95 -49.80
C ASP A 892 -2.23 39.84 -49.54
N ARG A 893 -2.29 39.31 -48.32
CA ARG A 893 -3.35 38.38 -47.93
C ARG A 893 -4.71 39.04 -47.88
N TRP A 894 -4.80 40.26 -47.34
CA TRP A 894 -6.04 41.02 -47.26
C TRP A 894 -6.68 41.22 -48.63
N ASP A 895 -5.88 41.58 -49.64
CA ASP A 895 -6.33 41.85 -51.02
C ASP A 895 -6.98 40.64 -51.71
N LEU A 896 -6.73 39.43 -51.21
CA LEU A 896 -7.33 38.20 -51.72
C LEU A 896 -8.75 37.94 -51.19
N PHE A 897 -9.17 38.62 -50.13
CA PHE A 897 -10.55 38.52 -49.63
C PHE A 897 -11.49 39.45 -50.39
N GLY A 898 -12.66 38.94 -50.81
CA GLY A 898 -13.78 39.75 -51.29
C GLY A 898 -14.59 40.37 -50.15
N SER A 899 -15.66 41.12 -50.48
CA SER A 899 -16.56 41.69 -49.46
C SER A 899 -17.23 40.61 -48.61
N GLY A 900 -17.34 40.85 -47.30
CA GLY A 900 -18.00 39.98 -46.34
C GLY A 900 -17.31 39.93 -44.97
N GLU A 901 -17.84 39.09 -44.08
CA GLU A 901 -17.28 38.87 -42.74
C GLU A 901 -15.97 38.06 -42.80
N ILE A 902 -14.93 38.55 -42.11
CA ILE A 902 -13.62 37.90 -41.97
C ILE A 902 -13.35 37.70 -40.48
N ASN A 903 -13.06 36.45 -40.08
CA ASN A 903 -12.61 36.14 -38.73
C ASN A 903 -11.08 36.18 -38.68
N ILE A 904 -10.51 36.94 -37.76
CA ILE A 904 -9.06 36.90 -37.46
C ILE A 904 -8.88 36.15 -36.14
N LEU A 905 -8.05 35.11 -36.14
CA LEU A 905 -7.72 34.31 -34.98
C LEU A 905 -6.30 34.63 -34.54
N PHE A 906 -6.14 35.12 -33.31
CA PHE A 906 -4.85 35.43 -32.70
C PHE A 906 -4.43 34.33 -31.72
N SER A 907 -3.15 33.93 -31.78
CA SER A 907 -2.52 33.01 -30.83
C SER A 907 -1.22 33.62 -30.30
N VAL A 908 -1.02 33.53 -28.99
CA VAL A 908 0.16 34.07 -28.29
C VAL A 908 0.84 32.94 -27.53
N ASN A 909 2.16 32.83 -27.60
CA ASN A 909 2.93 31.85 -26.82
C ASN A 909 3.99 32.53 -25.95
N ASP A 910 4.32 31.92 -24.81
CA ASP A 910 5.44 32.31 -23.94
C ASP A 910 6.81 31.86 -24.50
N SER A 911 7.87 32.03 -23.70
CA SER A 911 9.25 31.69 -24.06
C SER A 911 9.52 30.18 -24.26
N ARG A 912 8.70 29.30 -23.68
CA ARG A 912 8.79 27.83 -23.87
C ARG A 912 7.81 27.28 -24.90
N GLY A 913 7.00 28.14 -25.51
CA GLY A 913 6.05 27.78 -26.55
C GLY A 913 4.71 27.26 -26.02
N VAL A 914 4.40 27.46 -24.73
CA VAL A 914 3.06 27.17 -24.20
C VAL A 914 2.09 28.22 -24.76
N ALA A 915 1.04 27.75 -25.40
CA ALA A 915 0.11 28.60 -26.14
C ALA A 915 -1.05 29.09 -25.26
N ALA A 916 -1.32 30.39 -25.32
CA ALA A 916 -2.55 31.00 -24.83
C ALA A 916 -3.78 30.46 -25.56
N GLU A 917 -4.96 30.67 -24.96
CA GLU A 917 -6.22 30.46 -25.66
C GLU A 917 -6.28 31.33 -26.93
N THR A 918 -6.62 30.72 -28.06
CA THR A 918 -6.76 31.44 -29.33
C THR A 918 -8.00 32.31 -29.29
N LYS A 919 -7.84 33.63 -29.50
CA LYS A 919 -8.96 34.59 -29.51
C LYS A 919 -9.36 34.97 -30.93
N ARG A 920 -10.66 35.17 -31.14
CA ARG A 920 -11.26 35.50 -32.43
C ARG A 920 -11.83 36.92 -32.40
N VAL A 921 -11.64 37.67 -33.49
CA VAL A 921 -12.41 38.88 -33.81
C VAL A 921 -13.03 38.76 -35.21
N SER A 922 -14.32 39.08 -35.32
CA SER A 922 -15.04 39.14 -36.60
C SER A 922 -15.11 40.58 -37.09
N ILE A 923 -14.57 40.87 -38.26
CA ILE A 923 -14.63 42.18 -38.92
C ILE A 923 -15.30 42.06 -40.28
N ILE A 924 -15.67 43.18 -40.90
CA ILE A 924 -16.33 43.21 -42.21
C ILE A 924 -15.42 43.90 -43.21
N LYS A 925 -15.13 43.22 -44.33
CA LYS A 925 -14.52 43.83 -45.50
C LYS A 925 -15.58 44.28 -46.48
N ASP A 926 -15.47 45.49 -47.00
CA ASP A 926 -16.33 45.97 -48.09
C ASP A 926 -15.52 46.70 -49.18
N ILE A 927 -15.66 46.22 -50.41
CA ILE A 927 -15.01 46.77 -51.61
C ILE A 927 -16.01 47.12 -52.73
N GLU A 928 -17.31 46.86 -52.51
CA GLU A 928 -18.34 47.10 -53.53
C GLU A 928 -18.78 48.56 -53.48
N SER A 929 -19.06 49.16 -54.64
CA SER A 929 -19.62 50.53 -54.70
C SER A 929 -21.14 50.51 -54.81
N PRO A 930 -21.86 51.47 -54.22
CA PRO A 930 -23.31 51.54 -54.33
C PRO A 930 -23.81 51.65 -55.77
N ASN A 931 -24.95 51.03 -56.11
CA ASN A 931 -25.57 51.17 -57.43
C ASN A 931 -26.95 51.84 -57.34
N ILE A 932 -27.17 52.93 -58.08
CA ILE A 932 -28.40 53.74 -58.01
C ILE A 932 -29.24 53.60 -59.28
N THR A 933 -30.52 53.26 -59.12
CA THR A 933 -31.54 53.24 -60.17
C THR A 933 -32.68 54.21 -59.84
N ILE A 934 -33.12 55.00 -60.82
CA ILE A 934 -34.27 55.92 -60.68
C ILE A 934 -35.50 55.24 -61.27
N LEU A 935 -36.54 55.01 -60.46
CA LEU A 935 -37.77 54.31 -60.85
C LEU A 935 -38.91 55.24 -61.25
N SER A 936 -38.94 56.46 -60.72
CA SER A 936 -39.96 57.49 -61.01
C SER A 936 -39.43 58.86 -60.55
N PRO A 937 -39.80 59.99 -61.19
CA PRO A 937 -40.63 60.10 -62.39
C PRO A 937 -39.91 59.64 -63.67
N ASP A 938 -40.64 59.57 -64.78
CA ASP A 938 -40.02 59.33 -66.08
C ASP A 938 -39.25 60.58 -66.53
N ALA A 939 -38.20 60.38 -67.35
CA ALA A 939 -37.46 61.50 -67.91
C ALA A 939 -38.39 62.44 -68.70
N PHE A 940 -38.21 63.74 -68.47
CA PHE A 940 -38.97 64.85 -69.05
C PHE A 940 -40.46 64.94 -68.63
N GLN A 941 -40.87 64.22 -67.58
CA GLN A 941 -42.22 64.37 -67.04
C GLN A 941 -42.48 65.80 -66.55
N VAL A 942 -43.68 66.32 -66.84
CA VAL A 942 -44.11 67.71 -66.54
C VAL A 942 -44.82 67.78 -65.20
N PHE A 943 -44.43 68.76 -64.39
CA PHE A 943 -44.95 69.05 -63.06
C PHE A 943 -45.40 70.51 -62.99
N ASN A 944 -46.47 70.78 -62.24
CA ASN A 944 -47.01 72.13 -62.12
C ASN A 944 -46.61 72.72 -60.75
N SER A 945 -47.58 73.18 -59.94
CA SER A 945 -47.32 73.71 -58.58
C SER A 945 -46.99 72.61 -57.59
N THR A 946 -47.28 71.35 -57.91
CA THR A 946 -46.91 70.21 -57.08
C THR A 946 -45.49 69.76 -57.42
N PRO A 947 -44.57 69.70 -56.44
CA PRO A 947 -43.21 69.20 -56.64
C PRO A 947 -43.19 67.73 -57.09
N PRO A 948 -42.16 67.30 -57.82
CA PRO A 948 -41.93 65.90 -58.17
C PRO A 948 -41.59 65.06 -56.93
N HIS A 949 -42.02 63.81 -56.96
CA HIS A 949 -41.66 62.78 -55.99
C HIS A 949 -40.80 61.73 -56.71
N PHE A 950 -39.56 61.56 -56.25
CA PHE A 950 -38.62 60.58 -56.78
C PHE A 950 -38.70 59.27 -56.00
N ILE A 951 -38.66 58.17 -56.74
CA ILE A 951 -38.51 56.83 -56.19
C ILE A 951 -37.21 56.26 -56.74
N LEU A 952 -36.29 55.90 -55.85
CA LEU A 952 -34.98 55.34 -56.18
C LEU A 952 -34.86 53.93 -55.62
N GLU A 953 -34.14 53.08 -56.32
CA GLU A 953 -33.64 51.80 -55.81
C GLU A 953 -32.13 51.86 -55.76
N ILE A 954 -31.55 51.66 -54.57
CA ILE A 954 -30.10 51.63 -54.37
C ILE A 954 -29.73 50.22 -53.93
N VAL A 955 -28.88 49.55 -54.69
CA VAL A 955 -28.35 48.23 -54.36
C VAL A 955 -26.95 48.40 -53.81
N ASP A 956 -26.81 48.12 -52.52
CA ASP A 956 -25.55 48.14 -51.78
C ASP A 956 -25.79 47.39 -50.46
N THR A 957 -24.79 46.69 -49.92
CA THR A 957 -24.99 45.90 -48.69
C THR A 957 -24.79 46.74 -47.43
N TYR A 958 -23.98 47.81 -47.51
CA TYR A 958 -23.53 48.64 -46.39
C TYR A 958 -23.69 50.13 -46.70
N LEU A 959 -24.85 50.52 -47.25
CA LEU A 959 -25.12 51.88 -47.68
C LEU A 959 -25.24 52.85 -46.49
N PHE A 960 -24.41 53.90 -46.45
CA PHE A 960 -24.36 54.84 -45.35
C PHE A 960 -25.24 56.08 -45.58
N MET A 961 -25.19 56.66 -46.78
CA MET A 961 -25.78 57.95 -47.06
C MET A 961 -26.21 58.10 -48.52
N LEU A 962 -27.33 58.78 -48.73
CA LEU A 962 -27.82 59.22 -50.03
C LEU A 962 -27.93 60.75 -50.07
N THR A 963 -27.45 61.40 -51.13
CA THR A 963 -27.57 62.85 -51.32
C THR A 963 -28.00 63.20 -52.74
N TYR A 964 -28.48 64.42 -53.01
CA TYR A 964 -28.79 64.85 -54.39
C TYR A 964 -28.57 66.34 -54.69
N THR A 965 -28.47 66.69 -55.97
CA THR A 965 -28.33 68.07 -56.48
C THR A 965 -29.38 68.39 -57.53
N VAL A 966 -29.67 69.69 -57.70
CA VAL A 966 -30.61 70.21 -58.71
C VAL A 966 -29.87 71.18 -59.63
N ASN A 967 -29.99 71.02 -60.95
CA ASN A 967 -29.29 71.77 -61.99
C ASN A 967 -27.78 71.89 -61.75
N ASN A 968 -27.14 70.81 -61.27
CA ASN A 968 -25.72 70.73 -60.93
C ASN A 968 -25.25 71.75 -59.86
N GLN A 969 -26.16 72.32 -59.06
CA GLN A 969 -25.78 73.13 -57.90
C GLN A 969 -25.28 72.23 -56.77
N THR A 970 -24.28 72.70 -56.00
CA THR A 970 -23.74 71.97 -54.85
C THR A 970 -24.86 71.54 -53.90
N PRO A 971 -24.88 70.29 -53.38
CA PRO A 971 -25.96 69.84 -52.52
C PRO A 971 -26.13 70.78 -51.32
N ALA A 972 -27.34 71.31 -51.11
CA ALA A 972 -27.66 72.02 -49.87
C ALA A 972 -27.78 71.00 -48.73
N SER A 973 -27.59 71.43 -47.48
CA SER A 973 -27.72 70.56 -46.29
C SER A 973 -29.07 69.86 -46.15
N HIS A 974 -30.10 70.33 -46.84
CA HIS A 974 -31.44 69.74 -46.90
C HIS A 974 -31.55 68.57 -47.90
N ASN A 975 -30.48 68.24 -48.65
CA ASN A 975 -30.47 67.21 -49.67
C ASN A 975 -29.75 65.93 -49.21
N ILE A 976 -29.59 65.71 -47.90
CA ILE A 976 -28.92 64.55 -47.31
C ILE A 976 -29.96 63.64 -46.66
N ILE A 977 -29.97 62.36 -47.04
CA ILE A 977 -30.75 61.29 -46.43
C ILE A 977 -29.76 60.29 -45.83
N THR A 978 -29.65 60.29 -44.52
CA THR A 978 -28.92 59.23 -43.80
C THR A 978 -29.82 58.00 -43.73
N ILE A 979 -29.32 56.86 -44.16
CA ILE A 979 -30.08 55.61 -44.16
C ILE A 979 -29.79 54.91 -42.83
N LEU A 980 -30.82 54.69 -42.03
CA LEU A 980 -30.70 54.14 -40.67
C LEU A 980 -30.64 52.61 -40.64
N ASP A 981 -30.97 51.94 -41.75
CA ASP A 981 -30.81 50.50 -41.91
C ASP A 981 -29.55 50.25 -42.73
N LEU A 982 -28.47 49.76 -42.11
CA LEU A 982 -27.13 49.67 -42.72
C LEU A 982 -26.83 48.28 -43.31
N TYR A 983 -27.79 47.35 -43.30
CA TYR A 983 -27.57 45.94 -43.64
C TYR A 983 -28.53 45.39 -44.69
N SER A 984 -29.39 46.23 -45.25
CA SER A 984 -30.28 45.85 -46.33
C SER A 984 -29.52 45.87 -47.66
N LYS A 985 -29.70 44.87 -48.52
CA LYS A 985 -28.99 44.81 -49.82
C LYS A 985 -29.61 45.72 -50.89
N ILE A 986 -30.87 46.10 -50.71
CA ILE A 986 -31.66 46.90 -51.66
C ILE A 986 -32.47 47.91 -50.85
N TYR A 987 -32.26 49.20 -51.12
CA TYR A 987 -32.92 50.32 -50.49
C TYR A 987 -33.87 50.99 -51.47
N THR A 988 -35.15 51.03 -51.15
CA THR A 988 -36.12 51.85 -51.90
C THR A 988 -36.25 53.21 -51.21
N CYS A 989 -35.71 54.26 -51.82
CA CYS A 989 -35.71 55.61 -51.26
C CYS A 989 -36.75 56.49 -51.95
N HIS A 990 -37.55 57.17 -51.14
CA HIS A 990 -38.57 58.12 -51.59
C HIS A 990 -38.11 59.54 -51.27
N ILE A 991 -37.94 60.38 -52.30
CA ILE A 991 -37.43 61.74 -52.15
C ILE A 991 -38.45 62.73 -52.69
N ASN A 992 -39.00 63.55 -51.81
CA ASN A 992 -39.86 64.66 -52.18
C ASN A 992 -39.03 65.94 -52.24
N LEU A 993 -39.13 66.70 -53.34
CA LEU A 993 -38.56 68.05 -53.35
C LEU A 993 -39.41 68.97 -52.48
N ASP A 994 -38.75 69.78 -51.66
CA ASP A 994 -39.40 70.77 -50.82
C ASP A 994 -40.23 71.75 -51.67
N THR A 995 -41.44 72.07 -51.21
CA THR A 995 -42.40 72.88 -51.96
C THR A 995 -41.93 74.32 -52.15
N GLN A 996 -41.28 74.92 -51.14
CA GLN A 996 -40.73 76.28 -51.26
C GLN A 996 -39.53 76.29 -52.22
N PHE A 997 -38.68 75.26 -52.16
CA PHE A 997 -37.58 75.10 -53.09
C PHE A 997 -38.09 74.90 -54.53
N TRP A 998 -39.08 74.03 -54.73
CA TRP A 998 -39.71 73.78 -56.03
C TRP A 998 -40.34 75.04 -56.59
N ASP A 999 -41.12 75.79 -55.80
CA ASP A 999 -41.76 77.05 -56.21
C ASP A 999 -40.74 78.12 -56.63
N GLY A 1000 -39.56 78.13 -56.00
CA GLY A 1000 -38.44 79.01 -56.37
C GLY A 1000 -37.72 78.66 -57.68
N LEU A 1001 -37.95 77.48 -58.27
CA LEU A 1001 -37.36 77.10 -59.55
C LEU A 1001 -38.10 77.74 -60.73
N PRO A 1002 -37.39 78.17 -61.81
CA PRO A 1002 -38.03 78.71 -63.00
C PRO A 1002 -38.83 77.63 -63.76
N ASN A 1003 -39.85 78.04 -64.51
CA ASN A 1003 -40.51 77.14 -65.46
C ASN A 1003 -39.50 76.72 -66.55
N GLY A 1004 -39.44 75.42 -66.88
CA GLY A 1004 -38.45 74.86 -67.82
C GLY A 1004 -37.94 73.49 -67.38
N GLU A 1005 -36.87 73.01 -68.03
CA GLU A 1005 -36.18 71.75 -67.70
C GLU A 1005 -35.36 71.88 -66.41
N ILE A 1006 -35.44 70.86 -65.55
CA ILE A 1006 -34.75 70.74 -64.26
C ILE A 1006 -34.03 69.39 -64.21
N ILE A 1007 -32.72 69.37 -63.99
CA ILE A 1007 -31.88 68.17 -63.85
C ILE A 1007 -31.68 67.85 -62.36
N ILE A 1008 -31.85 66.60 -61.95
CA ILE A 1008 -31.61 66.12 -60.58
C ILE A 1008 -30.56 65.02 -60.62
N LYS A 1009 -29.56 65.06 -59.74
CA LYS A 1009 -28.47 64.07 -59.66
C LYS A 1009 -28.30 63.54 -58.24
N PHE A 1010 -28.47 62.24 -58.06
CA PHE A 1010 -28.40 61.50 -56.78
C PHE A 1010 -27.02 60.86 -56.60
N TYR A 1011 -26.50 60.85 -55.37
CA TYR A 1011 -25.23 60.23 -54.97
C TYR A 1011 -25.44 59.30 -53.79
N ALA A 1012 -24.90 58.09 -53.85
CA ALA A 1012 -24.94 57.09 -52.80
C ALA A 1012 -23.52 56.81 -52.31
N ASN A 1013 -23.33 56.80 -50.99
CA ASN A 1013 -22.06 56.49 -50.31
C ASN A 1013 -22.27 55.31 -49.35
N ASP A 1014 -21.37 54.34 -49.34
CA ASP A 1014 -21.33 53.26 -48.35
C ASP A 1014 -20.56 53.65 -47.06
N THR A 1015 -20.46 52.71 -46.11
CA THR A 1015 -19.80 52.90 -44.80
C THR A 1015 -18.27 53.00 -44.87
N VAL A 1016 -17.64 52.54 -45.95
CA VAL A 1016 -16.18 52.59 -46.15
C VAL A 1016 -15.74 53.71 -47.09
N GLY A 1017 -16.70 54.46 -47.65
CA GLY A 1017 -16.49 55.69 -48.41
C GLY A 1017 -16.55 55.52 -49.93
N ASN A 1018 -16.96 54.36 -50.47
CA ASN A 1018 -17.19 54.23 -51.91
C ASN A 1018 -18.45 55.01 -52.30
N ARG A 1019 -18.38 55.71 -53.44
CA ARG A 1019 -19.41 56.67 -53.87
C ARG A 1019 -19.77 56.51 -55.33
N GLU A 1020 -21.07 56.52 -55.63
CA GLU A 1020 -21.61 56.48 -56.99
C GLU A 1020 -22.75 57.48 -57.22
N PHE A 1021 -23.16 57.73 -58.48
CA PHE A 1021 -24.22 58.69 -58.80
C PHE A 1021 -25.13 58.34 -60.00
N LYS A 1022 -26.34 58.92 -60.01
CA LYS A 1022 -27.31 58.82 -61.13
C LYS A 1022 -28.11 60.12 -61.34
N GLU A 1023 -28.45 60.49 -62.57
CA GLU A 1023 -29.17 61.75 -62.89
C GLU A 1023 -30.43 61.56 -63.77
N ILE A 1024 -31.40 62.49 -63.65
CA ILE A 1024 -32.67 62.55 -64.39
C ILE A 1024 -33.08 64.01 -64.68
N THR A 1025 -33.82 64.25 -65.78
CA THR A 1025 -34.35 65.58 -66.16
C THR A 1025 -35.88 65.59 -66.12
N ILE A 1026 -36.54 66.68 -65.66
CA ILE A 1026 -38.01 66.89 -65.53
C ILE A 1026 -38.42 68.34 -65.88
N ILE A 1027 -39.72 68.71 -65.91
CA ILE A 1027 -40.21 70.05 -66.38
C ILE A 1027 -41.22 70.74 -65.41
N LYS A 1028 -41.22 72.09 -65.23
CA LYS A 1028 -42.14 72.89 -64.30
C LYS A 1028 -43.10 73.96 -64.95
N ASN A 1029 -44.37 74.19 -64.47
CA ASN A 1029 -45.37 75.23 -64.96
C ASN A 1029 -46.61 75.67 -64.04
N VAL A 1030 -46.90 76.97 -63.66
CA VAL A 1030 -48.03 77.43 -62.71
C VAL A 1030 -48.66 78.89 -62.89
N THR A 1031 -49.97 79.16 -62.58
CA THR A 1031 -50.73 80.50 -62.55
C THR A 1031 -51.75 80.69 -61.34
N ASP A 1032 -52.03 81.91 -60.80
CA ASP A 1032 -52.37 82.22 -59.36
C ASP A 1032 -53.57 83.21 -59.01
N THR A 1033 -54.17 83.17 -57.76
CA THR A 1033 -54.54 84.28 -56.77
C THR A 1033 -55.60 83.99 -55.63
N THR A 1034 -55.17 84.15 -54.34
CA THR A 1034 -55.76 84.81 -53.09
C THR A 1034 -57.10 84.36 -52.42
N GLU A 1035 -57.39 84.38 -51.08
CA GLU A 1035 -56.88 85.08 -49.87
C GLU A 1035 -57.37 84.39 -48.52
N ALA A 1036 -56.85 84.84 -47.35
CA ALA A 1036 -56.71 84.22 -45.99
C ALA A 1036 -57.88 84.42 -44.96
N PRO A 1037 -57.74 84.31 -43.59
CA PRO A 1037 -57.08 83.37 -42.63
C PRO A 1037 -57.99 82.92 -41.43
N SER A 1038 -57.57 81.96 -40.58
CA SER A 1038 -57.67 82.06 -39.07
C SER A 1038 -57.29 80.77 -38.30
N ASP A 1039 -56.46 80.96 -37.28
CA ASP A 1039 -56.49 80.37 -35.92
C ASP A 1039 -56.03 78.94 -35.54
N THR A 1040 -54.99 78.95 -34.70
CA THR A 1040 -54.80 78.28 -33.38
C THR A 1040 -54.45 76.78 -33.26
N SER A 1041 -53.27 76.60 -32.66
CA SER A 1041 -52.90 75.65 -31.60
C SER A 1041 -53.20 74.16 -31.80
N SER A 1042 -52.12 73.44 -32.13
CA SER A 1042 -51.97 72.00 -32.07
C SER A 1042 -52.11 71.45 -30.65
N ALA A 1043 -53.04 70.52 -30.47
CA ALA A 1043 -52.90 69.43 -29.52
C ALA A 1043 -53.67 68.22 -30.04
N SER A 1044 -53.15 67.04 -29.66
CA SER A 1044 -53.87 65.80 -29.37
C SER A 1044 -53.81 64.64 -30.36
N ILE A 1045 -54.04 63.45 -29.79
CA ILE A 1045 -54.63 62.22 -30.36
C ILE A 1045 -53.58 61.21 -30.88
N SER A 1046 -53.18 60.23 -30.05
CA SER A 1046 -53.90 58.99 -29.62
C SER A 1046 -53.85 57.91 -30.72
N ALA A 1047 -53.10 56.82 -30.52
CA ALA A 1047 -53.50 55.60 -29.81
C ALA A 1047 -54.71 54.92 -30.44
N PHE A 1048 -54.57 53.65 -30.85
CA PHE A 1048 -55.56 52.55 -30.97
C PHE A 1048 -54.91 51.41 -31.82
N PRO A 1049 -55.38 50.14 -31.86
CA PRO A 1049 -55.53 49.21 -30.72
C PRO A 1049 -55.44 47.68 -31.07
N ILE A 1050 -55.60 46.83 -30.04
CA ILE A 1050 -56.37 45.55 -30.02
C ILE A 1050 -56.03 44.44 -31.05
N PHE A 1051 -55.40 43.36 -30.55
CA PHE A 1051 -55.74 41.90 -30.63
C PHE A 1051 -55.98 41.21 -32.01
N PRO A 1052 -56.24 39.87 -32.08
CA PRO A 1052 -55.77 38.67 -31.35
C PRO A 1052 -55.38 37.51 -32.33
N VAL A 1053 -55.33 36.27 -31.84
CA VAL A 1053 -55.47 34.95 -32.54
C VAL A 1053 -54.13 34.26 -32.85
N LEU A 1054 -53.69 33.27 -32.06
CA LEU A 1054 -54.15 31.87 -31.89
C LEU A 1054 -53.72 30.91 -33.01
N GLY A 1055 -53.10 29.81 -32.54
CA GLY A 1055 -53.13 28.51 -33.19
C GLY A 1055 -51.91 28.23 -34.07
N PHE A 1056 -51.37 27.03 -34.12
CA PHE A 1056 -51.69 25.77 -33.46
C PHE A 1056 -50.61 24.78 -33.96
N MET A 1057 -50.41 23.69 -33.22
CA MET A 1057 -50.17 22.31 -33.71
C MET A 1057 -49.28 22.13 -34.96
N PHE A 1058 -48.29 21.23 -35.00
CA PHE A 1058 -48.25 19.89 -34.42
C PHE A 1058 -46.96 19.21 -34.92
N ILE A 1059 -46.51 18.22 -34.14
CA ILE A 1059 -46.07 16.86 -34.55
C ILE A 1059 -45.11 16.81 -35.76
N ALA A 1060 -43.93 16.22 -35.63
CA ALA A 1060 -43.66 14.78 -35.68
C ALA A 1060 -42.14 14.63 -35.91
N SER A 1061 -41.46 13.51 -35.75
CA SER A 1061 -41.73 12.23 -35.12
C SER A 1061 -40.53 11.33 -35.46
N ILE A 1062 -40.07 10.59 -34.45
CA ILE A 1062 -39.69 9.16 -34.51
C ILE A 1062 -38.43 8.75 -35.30
N PHE A 1063 -37.75 7.77 -34.70
CA PHE A 1063 -36.90 6.68 -35.22
C PHE A 1063 -35.49 6.76 -34.61
N TYR A 1064 -34.88 5.72 -34.04
CA TYR A 1064 -35.22 4.30 -33.85
C TYR A 1064 -34.14 3.78 -32.87
N TYR A 1065 -34.50 3.16 -31.75
CA TYR A 1065 -34.42 1.69 -31.57
C TYR A 1065 -32.96 1.19 -31.48
N TYR A 1066 -32.55 0.74 -30.27
CA TYR A 1066 -32.30 -0.68 -29.93
C TYR A 1066 -31.02 -1.23 -30.56
N SER A 1067 -30.27 -2.13 -29.96
CA SER A 1067 -30.59 -3.20 -29.03
C SER A 1067 -29.28 -3.55 -28.33
N LYS A 1068 -29.27 -3.58 -27.00
CA LYS A 1068 -29.33 -4.82 -26.20
C LYS A 1068 -28.14 -5.76 -26.46
N LYS A 1069 -27.36 -6.09 -25.41
CA LYS A 1069 -27.63 -7.22 -24.48
C LYS A 1069 -27.25 -8.52 -25.21
N VAL A 1070 -26.56 -9.49 -24.64
CA VAL A 1070 -26.74 -10.24 -23.39
C VAL A 1070 -25.41 -11.03 -23.26
N THR A 1071 -24.97 -11.63 -22.15
CA THR A 1071 -25.50 -12.79 -21.41
C THR A 1071 -24.34 -13.19 -20.49
N THR A 1072 -24.48 -13.15 -19.17
CA THR A 1072 -24.87 -14.30 -18.32
C THR A 1072 -24.34 -15.66 -18.77
N THR A 1073 -23.52 -16.26 -17.92
CA THR A 1073 -23.56 -17.70 -17.66
C THR A 1073 -23.36 -17.95 -16.17
N LYS A 1074 -24.43 -18.42 -15.53
CA LYS A 1074 -24.37 -19.37 -14.40
C LYS A 1074 -24.14 -20.75 -15.00
N ASN A 1075 -23.31 -21.56 -14.36
CA ASN A 1075 -23.62 -22.98 -14.17
C ASN A 1075 -22.86 -23.58 -12.98
N ASN A 1076 -23.49 -24.61 -12.45
CA ASN A 1076 -23.30 -25.23 -11.15
C ASN A 1076 -22.15 -26.26 -11.08
N SER A 1077 -21.90 -26.63 -9.83
CA SER A 1077 -21.44 -27.94 -9.32
C SER A 1077 -19.94 -28.23 -9.37
N ILE A 1078 -19.34 -28.37 -8.18
CA ILE A 1078 -18.71 -29.62 -7.70
C ILE A 1078 -18.69 -29.53 -6.17
N SER A 1079 -19.27 -30.55 -5.54
CA SER A 1079 -19.19 -30.83 -4.11
C SER A 1079 -18.88 -32.32 -3.96
N SER A 1080 -17.67 -32.67 -3.54
CA SER A 1080 -17.31 -33.90 -2.81
C SER A 1080 -15.81 -33.87 -2.47
N PHE A 1081 -15.43 -34.59 -1.42
CA PHE A 1081 -14.13 -34.67 -0.73
C PHE A 1081 -13.87 -33.58 0.33
N PHE A 1082 -14.30 -33.84 1.56
CA PHE A 1082 -13.40 -34.37 2.60
C PHE A 1082 -14.24 -35.07 3.68
N LEU A 1083 -13.81 -36.29 4.00
CA LEU A 1083 -14.26 -37.16 5.09
C LEU A 1083 -13.28 -36.99 6.25
#